data_AF-A0A7W4A5W9-F1
#
_entry.id   AF-A0A7W4A5W9-F1
#
_cell.length_a   1.000
_cell.length_b   1.000
_cell.length_c   1.000
_cell.angle_alpha   90.00
_cell.angle_beta   90.00
_cell.angle_gamma   90.00
#
_symmetry.space_group_name_H-M   'P 1'
#
loop_
_entity.id
_entity.type
_entity.pdbx_description
1 polymer ?
#
loop_
_entity_poly.entity_id
_entity_poly.type
_entity_poly.pdbx_seq_one_letter_code
_entity_poly.pdbx_strand_id
1 'polypeptide(L)'
;MSNKNKKSKRVNKKNKKRANSPLNSLNLETINQNSLIELSHINEIDKFENHFLKKCKNPLFKRYFFDSPEYFSKNIQRHIKQVKYKTLEQDVFLLTSQLIKFKNLINIYIEIRDEVEKFILLGDYEDALTCLDRVLIHTGYSYWYIQLKFTLLSLLDRDEELLELHRFLYGNVNRSYEERDLDVLLESANKRQRTKRNNYLFEAIIEGIPFGNECKALEFMFRFNPVNLDNSDYKAVFEYVYTCNIVDKYNALLRMATTCFAKNDVTNVIYNAVINLTGKIYDDKIKGIVFFHENKNVLTEKDTVFVDVCDTYIKGDFNSVIGKCEVHLIKWPDFSNLYEFYANALSEAKKDIIFSEGSLLYEIISGMKKLILNRSKSSLSNLNRLFQQFNCIDVTLIVKLIELKVDVCRDEKKVYELYRFMDVSGSLNSPFRVDVEIKEHLCQMINDSKNHIINYLNVPEYRKLKWKADQCFLDNNYHEAIELYRKIVNAPIHLRDEVTAKIALSIVKLGNIDEASSYIVDLYFKDPQNIWKLPKQHIFDEIDEYDGEKDFYNIDLVITIYLLVKGNYTEYQTISLYLQDYLEQFSISHPSELYPKNYKQLYLLENICDLNVLEGLRYKSENDKVLDRVKVLANLL
;
A
#
# COMPACT_ATOMS: atom_id res chain seq x y z
N MET A 1 24.10 73.91 62.35
CA MET A 1 23.37 73.43 63.55
C MET A 1 22.36 72.40 63.06
N SER A 2 22.62 71.10 63.22
CA SER A 2 22.19 70.29 64.38
C SER A 2 20.67 70.36 64.57
N ASN A 3 19.88 69.27 64.48
CA ASN A 3 20.10 68.05 65.26
C ASN A 3 19.42 66.80 64.66
N LYS A 4 20.08 65.66 64.86
CA LYS A 4 19.67 64.28 64.57
C LYS A 4 19.14 63.59 65.85
N ASN A 5 18.58 62.39 65.63
CA ASN A 5 18.50 61.18 66.49
C ASN A 5 17.17 60.96 67.25
N LYS A 6 16.62 59.74 67.43
CA LYS A 6 16.80 58.37 66.87
C LYS A 6 15.81 57.43 67.62
N LYS A 7 15.28 56.39 66.93
CA LYS A 7 14.88 55.01 67.38
C LYS A 7 13.68 54.90 68.38
N SER A 8 12.84 53.85 68.42
CA SER A 8 12.99 52.40 68.11
C SER A 8 11.67 51.59 67.89
N LYS A 9 11.71 50.65 66.92
CA LYS A 9 11.28 49.22 66.85
C LYS A 9 10.07 48.61 67.63
N ARG A 10 9.22 47.84 66.89
CA ARG A 10 8.86 46.39 67.01
C ARG A 10 7.88 46.04 65.86
N VAL A 11 8.13 45.21 64.82
CA VAL A 11 8.50 43.78 64.62
C VAL A 11 7.31 42.77 64.63
N ASN A 12 7.01 42.29 63.40
CA ASN A 12 6.56 40.95 62.92
C ASN A 12 5.17 40.37 63.20
N LYS A 13 4.48 39.99 62.11
CA LYS A 13 4.48 38.59 61.59
C LYS A 13 4.03 38.52 60.11
N LYS A 14 4.96 38.15 59.22
CA LYS A 14 4.67 37.72 57.83
C LYS A 14 4.45 36.20 57.83
N ASN A 15 3.27 35.75 57.42
CA ASN A 15 3.04 34.36 57.02
C ASN A 15 3.39 34.19 55.53
N LYS A 16 4.33 33.28 55.26
CA LYS A 16 4.65 32.77 53.92
C LYS A 16 3.50 31.90 53.41
N LYS A 17 2.86 32.28 52.30
CA LYS A 17 2.31 31.34 51.33
C LYS A 17 3.10 31.54 50.04
N ARG A 18 3.91 30.55 49.66
CA ARG A 18 4.57 30.47 48.34
C ARG A 18 3.46 30.21 47.32
N ALA A 19 3.12 31.22 46.55
CA ALA A 19 2.45 31.04 45.27
C ALA A 19 3.53 30.66 44.25
N ASN A 20 3.51 29.42 43.74
CA ASN A 20 4.20 29.10 42.49
C ASN A 20 3.38 29.73 41.36
N SER A 21 3.94 30.73 40.69
CA SER A 21 3.26 31.44 39.60
C SER A 21 3.45 30.71 38.25
N PRO A 22 2.45 30.74 37.34
CA PRO A 22 2.55 30.21 35.98
C PRO A 22 3.39 31.07 35.02
N LEU A 23 3.95 32.21 35.47
CA LEU A 23 4.63 33.17 34.58
C LEU A 23 6.04 32.74 34.15
N ASN A 24 6.72 31.86 34.90
CA ASN A 24 8.10 31.47 34.58
C ASN A 24 8.20 30.36 33.51
N SER A 25 7.18 29.51 33.35
CA SER A 25 7.20 28.41 32.36
C SER A 25 7.04 28.92 30.92
N LEU A 26 6.14 29.89 30.70
CA LEU A 26 5.90 30.49 29.37
C LEU A 26 7.17 31.14 28.78
N ASN A 27 7.99 31.75 29.63
CA ASN A 27 9.21 32.44 29.22
C ASN A 27 10.31 31.43 28.82
N LEU A 28 10.38 30.29 29.49
CA LEU A 28 11.35 29.22 29.21
C LEU A 28 11.05 28.47 27.91
N GLU A 29 9.79 28.16 27.63
CA GLU A 29 9.39 27.55 26.35
C GLU A 29 9.70 28.48 25.18
N THR A 30 9.41 29.77 25.33
CA THR A 30 9.72 30.78 24.31
C THR A 30 11.22 30.87 24.05
N ILE A 31 12.07 30.87 25.10
CA ILE A 31 13.54 30.91 24.96
C ILE A 31 14.07 29.66 24.25
N ASN A 32 13.57 28.48 24.60
CA ASN A 32 14.02 27.23 23.96
C ASN A 32 13.50 27.10 22.52
N GLN A 33 12.27 27.55 22.25
CA GLN A 33 11.72 27.64 20.90
C GLN A 33 12.55 28.58 20.02
N ASN A 34 12.91 29.77 20.53
CA ASN A 34 13.80 30.69 19.83
C ASN A 34 15.16 30.07 19.54
N SER A 35 15.68 29.24 20.46
CA SER A 35 16.93 28.50 20.23
C SER A 35 16.81 27.47 19.09
N LEU A 36 15.64 26.85 18.87
CA LEU A 36 15.42 25.98 17.72
C LEU A 36 15.32 26.78 16.41
N ILE A 37 14.67 27.94 16.44
CA ILE A 37 14.57 28.86 15.29
C ILE A 37 15.97 29.36 14.90
N GLU A 38 16.81 29.73 15.87
CA GLU A 38 18.22 30.08 15.62
C GLU A 38 18.97 28.95 14.90
N LEU A 39 18.76 27.70 15.31
CA LEU A 39 19.38 26.53 14.65
C LEU A 39 18.89 26.37 13.21
N SER A 40 17.62 26.63 12.91
CA SER A 40 17.08 26.51 11.53
C SER A 40 17.67 27.50 10.52
N HIS A 41 18.34 28.56 11.00
CA HIS A 41 18.99 29.53 10.12
C HIS A 41 20.41 29.12 9.69
N ILE A 42 21.01 28.11 10.33
CA ILE A 42 22.34 27.61 9.98
C ILE A 42 22.21 26.67 8.79
N ASN A 43 22.90 26.93 7.67
CA ASN A 43 22.76 26.10 6.46
C ASN A 43 23.77 24.95 6.39
N GLU A 44 24.98 25.16 6.91
CA GLU A 44 26.05 24.15 6.85
C GLU A 44 25.86 23.12 7.96
N ILE A 45 25.80 21.84 7.59
CA ILE A 45 25.49 20.73 8.51
C ILE A 45 26.50 20.64 9.66
N ASP A 46 27.81 20.71 9.39
CA ASP A 46 28.85 20.64 10.43
C ASP A 46 28.72 21.77 11.47
N LYS A 47 28.40 22.99 11.01
CA LYS A 47 28.16 24.14 11.89
C LYS A 47 26.89 23.94 12.70
N PHE A 48 25.85 23.41 12.08
CA PHE A 48 24.56 23.12 12.72
C PHE A 48 24.73 22.10 13.84
N GLU A 49 25.38 20.96 13.58
CA GLU A 49 25.63 19.92 14.58
C GLU A 49 26.40 20.46 15.78
N ASN A 50 27.48 21.20 15.53
CA ASN A 50 28.29 21.81 16.59
C ASN A 50 27.48 22.80 17.44
N HIS A 51 26.63 23.63 16.82
CA HIS A 51 25.76 24.55 17.54
C HIS A 51 24.69 23.82 18.35
N PHE A 52 24.07 22.79 17.79
CA PHE A 52 23.09 21.96 18.48
C PHE A 52 23.69 21.29 19.71
N LEU A 53 24.87 20.66 19.57
CA LEU A 53 25.58 20.03 20.68
C LEU A 53 25.95 21.05 21.77
N LYS A 54 26.34 22.27 21.38
CA LYS A 54 26.60 23.37 22.33
C LYS A 54 25.33 23.78 23.08
N LYS A 55 24.19 23.92 22.39
CA LYS A 55 22.89 24.22 23.01
C LYS A 55 22.45 23.10 23.96
N CYS A 56 22.71 21.84 23.62
CA CYS A 56 22.43 20.68 24.48
C CYS A 56 23.24 20.63 25.79
N LYS A 57 24.30 21.44 25.93
CA LYS A 57 24.98 21.62 27.23
C LYS A 57 24.10 22.35 28.24
N ASN A 58 23.13 23.15 27.79
CA ASN A 58 22.13 23.76 28.65
C ASN A 58 21.08 22.70 29.04
N PRO A 59 20.94 22.34 30.33
CA PRO A 59 19.99 21.33 30.78
C PRO A 59 18.53 21.65 30.43
N LEU A 60 18.16 22.93 30.37
CA LEU A 60 16.81 23.38 30.05
C LEU A 60 16.49 23.14 28.58
N PHE A 61 17.39 23.53 27.68
CA PHE A 61 17.24 23.25 26.25
C PHE A 61 17.26 21.74 26.00
N LYS A 62 18.18 21.01 26.65
CA LYS A 62 18.27 19.55 26.54
C LYS A 62 16.96 18.87 26.95
N ARG A 63 16.40 19.24 28.10
CA ARG A 63 15.09 18.72 28.57
C ARG A 63 13.93 19.16 27.67
N TYR A 64 14.03 20.33 27.07
CA TYR A 64 13.05 20.81 26.10
C TYR A 64 13.16 20.09 24.76
N PHE A 65 14.33 19.67 24.30
CA PHE A 65 14.48 19.02 23.01
C PHE A 65 14.24 17.51 23.07
N PHE A 66 14.72 16.84 24.12
CA PHE A 66 14.54 15.40 24.29
C PHE A 66 13.26 15.11 25.07
N ASP A 67 12.26 14.59 24.37
CA ASP A 67 10.90 14.39 24.88
C ASP A 67 10.83 13.35 26.02
N SER A 68 10.27 13.72 27.18
CA SER A 68 9.94 12.72 28.21
C SER A 68 8.72 11.90 27.76
N PRO A 69 8.73 10.56 27.89
CA PRO A 69 7.54 9.73 27.64
C PRO A 69 6.29 10.19 28.40
N GLU A 70 6.48 10.83 29.57
CA GLU A 70 5.39 11.36 30.41
C GLU A 70 4.49 12.36 29.67
N TYR A 71 5.00 13.09 28.67
CA TYR A 71 4.20 14.02 27.86
C TYR A 71 3.09 13.31 27.10
N PHE A 72 3.34 12.05 26.72
CA PHE A 72 2.43 11.23 25.94
C PHE A 72 1.52 10.37 26.83
N SER A 73 1.52 10.57 28.15
CA SER A 73 0.61 9.85 29.07
C SER A 73 -0.87 10.20 28.87
N LYS A 74 -1.14 11.37 28.29
CA LYS A 74 -2.50 11.87 28.00
C LYS A 74 -2.66 12.52 26.63
N ASN A 75 -1.55 12.85 25.96
CA ASN A 75 -1.56 13.54 24.67
C ASN A 75 -0.92 12.64 23.60
N ILE A 76 -1.32 12.83 22.35
CA ILE A 76 -0.79 12.08 21.19
C ILE A 76 0.43 12.80 20.61
N GLN A 77 0.38 14.14 20.60
CA GLN A 77 1.47 14.99 20.15
C GLN A 77 1.88 15.99 21.22
N ARG A 78 3.11 16.50 21.07
CA ARG A 78 3.68 17.52 21.93
C ARG A 78 3.33 18.94 21.45
N HIS A 79 3.01 19.83 22.40
CA HIS A 79 2.69 21.24 22.11
C HIS A 79 3.94 22.11 21.95
N ILE A 80 4.71 21.86 20.90
CA ILE A 80 5.83 22.72 20.50
C ILE A 80 5.59 23.27 19.09
N LYS A 81 5.97 24.53 18.85
CA LYS A 81 5.83 25.08 17.50
C LYS A 81 6.78 24.33 16.58
N GLN A 82 6.24 23.83 15.47
CA GLN A 82 7.05 23.20 14.44
C GLN A 82 8.06 24.21 13.92
N VAL A 83 9.31 23.76 13.79
CA VAL A 83 10.39 24.55 13.20
C VAL A 83 10.69 23.94 11.86
N LYS A 84 10.63 24.76 10.81
CA LYS A 84 10.97 24.33 9.46
C LYS A 84 12.47 24.52 9.26
N TYR A 85 13.18 23.40 9.19
CA TYR A 85 14.60 23.41 8.85
C TYR A 85 14.80 23.57 7.35
N LYS A 86 15.98 24.01 6.93
CA LYS A 86 16.22 24.30 5.51
C LYS A 86 16.51 23.02 4.75
N THR A 87 17.31 22.12 5.32
CA THR A 87 17.78 20.91 4.65
C THR A 87 17.33 19.65 5.39
N LEU A 88 17.17 18.55 4.65
CA LEU A 88 16.73 17.26 5.17
C LEU A 88 17.74 16.67 6.17
N GLU A 89 19.03 16.92 5.96
CA GLU A 89 20.11 16.47 6.83
C GLU A 89 19.95 17.01 8.26
N GLN A 90 19.43 18.23 8.41
CA GLN A 90 19.16 18.82 9.73
C GLN A 90 18.04 18.07 10.45
N ASP A 91 16.93 17.82 9.74
CA ASP A 91 15.79 17.10 10.28
C ASP A 91 16.19 15.67 10.71
N VAL A 92 16.95 14.99 9.85
CA VAL A 92 17.46 13.64 10.10
C VAL A 92 18.42 13.61 11.30
N PHE A 93 19.35 14.57 11.39
CA PHE A 93 20.28 14.67 12.52
C PHE A 93 19.55 14.87 13.85
N LEU A 94 18.55 15.76 13.87
CA LEU A 94 17.75 16.01 15.07
C LEU A 94 16.94 14.78 15.48
N LEU A 95 16.28 14.13 14.52
CA LEU A 95 15.48 12.94 14.80
C LEU A 95 16.34 11.79 15.32
N THR A 96 17.45 11.49 14.64
CA THR A 96 18.38 10.43 15.06
C THR A 96 19.00 10.70 16.41
N SER A 97 19.29 11.97 16.74
CA SER A 97 19.73 12.37 18.08
C SER A 97 18.69 12.01 19.15
N GLN A 98 17.40 12.23 18.87
CA GLN A 98 16.32 11.81 19.77
C GLN A 98 16.24 10.28 19.89
N LEU A 99 16.30 9.55 18.77
CA LEU A 99 16.26 8.08 18.77
C LEU A 99 17.41 7.48 19.58
N ILE A 100 18.64 7.96 19.38
CA ILE A 100 19.81 7.51 20.14
C ILE A 100 19.65 7.79 21.64
N LYS A 101 19.07 8.94 21.99
CA LYS A 101 18.81 9.29 23.40
C LYS A 101 17.83 8.33 24.07
N PHE A 102 16.86 7.81 23.31
CA PHE A 102 15.79 6.93 23.80
C PHE A 102 15.92 5.47 23.33
N LYS A 103 17.09 5.06 22.86
CA LYS A 103 17.34 3.71 22.30
C LYS A 103 16.84 2.55 23.16
N ASN A 104 16.93 2.66 24.50
CA ASN A 104 16.48 1.60 25.40
C ASN A 104 14.95 1.44 25.36
N LEU A 105 14.21 2.55 25.29
CA LEU A 105 12.75 2.51 25.14
C LEU A 105 12.36 1.96 23.77
N ILE A 106 13.09 2.34 22.72
CA ILE A 106 12.85 1.84 21.36
C ILE A 106 13.08 0.33 21.29
N ASN A 107 14.14 -0.20 21.90
CA ASN A 107 14.39 -1.64 21.93
C ASN A 107 13.30 -2.41 22.69
N ILE A 108 12.83 -1.88 23.83
CA ILE A 108 11.68 -2.46 24.55
C ILE A 108 10.43 -2.45 23.66
N TYR A 109 10.18 -1.33 22.97
CA TYR A 109 9.08 -1.22 22.02
C TYR A 109 9.18 -2.26 20.89
N ILE A 110 10.36 -2.46 20.29
CA ILE A 110 10.58 -3.42 19.20
C ILE A 110 10.25 -4.85 19.66
N GLU A 111 10.75 -5.26 20.82
CA GLU A 111 10.46 -6.58 21.39
C GLU A 111 8.95 -6.78 21.57
N ILE A 112 8.25 -5.79 22.12
CA ILE A 112 6.80 -5.86 22.34
C ILE A 112 6.02 -5.78 21.01
N ARG A 113 6.47 -4.95 20.06
CA ARG A 113 5.87 -4.82 18.72
C ARG A 113 5.84 -6.18 18.03
N ASP A 114 6.98 -6.87 18.02
CA ASP A 114 7.10 -8.16 17.34
C ASP A 114 6.17 -9.23 17.97
N GLU A 115 6.00 -9.20 19.30
CA GLU A 115 5.00 -10.03 20.00
C GLU A 115 3.55 -9.66 19.61
N VAL A 116 3.21 -8.37 19.64
CA VAL A 116 1.86 -7.87 19.30
C VAL A 116 1.51 -8.22 17.86
N GLU A 117 2.38 -7.93 16.90
CA GLU A 117 2.15 -8.22 15.48
C GLU A 117 1.97 -9.72 15.25
N LYS A 118 2.77 -10.56 15.93
CA LYS A 118 2.62 -12.02 15.86
C LYS A 118 1.25 -12.49 16.36
N PHE A 119 0.80 -12.02 17.54
CA PHE A 119 -0.52 -12.36 18.06
C PHE A 119 -1.64 -11.91 17.13
N ILE A 120 -1.56 -10.70 16.57
CA ILE A 120 -2.54 -10.19 15.59
C ILE A 120 -2.61 -11.08 14.35
N LEU A 121 -1.44 -11.48 13.83
CA LEU A 121 -1.37 -12.31 12.63
C LEU A 121 -1.95 -13.71 12.86
N LEU A 122 -1.77 -14.27 14.06
CA LEU A 122 -2.28 -15.60 14.41
C LEU A 122 -3.71 -15.59 14.99
N GLY A 123 -4.26 -14.41 15.30
CA GLY A 123 -5.65 -14.23 15.75
C GLY A 123 -5.83 -14.17 17.27
N ASP A 124 -4.74 -14.14 18.04
CA ASP A 124 -4.74 -14.08 19.50
C ASP A 124 -4.96 -12.62 19.98
N TYR A 125 -6.11 -12.04 19.65
CA TYR A 125 -6.35 -10.60 19.82
C TYR A 125 -6.39 -10.11 21.28
N GLU A 126 -6.78 -10.95 22.23
CA GLU A 126 -6.76 -10.61 23.66
C GLU A 126 -5.32 -10.53 24.20
N ASP A 127 -4.46 -11.45 23.78
CA ASP A 127 -3.04 -11.44 24.12
C ASP A 127 -2.34 -10.25 23.45
N ALA A 128 -2.71 -9.94 22.20
CA ALA A 128 -2.25 -8.73 21.52
C ALA A 128 -2.64 -7.45 22.29
N LEU A 129 -3.88 -7.33 22.77
CA LEU A 129 -4.33 -6.19 23.58
C LEU A 129 -3.53 -6.06 24.88
N THR A 130 -3.35 -7.17 25.59
CA THR A 130 -2.62 -7.21 26.86
C THR A 130 -1.16 -6.80 26.65
N CYS A 131 -0.55 -7.28 25.56
CA CYS A 131 0.82 -6.95 25.21
C CYS A 131 0.96 -5.49 24.77
N LEU A 132 0.00 -4.98 24.00
CA LEU A 132 -0.05 -3.60 23.54
C LEU A 132 -0.09 -2.60 24.70
N ASP A 133 -0.81 -2.91 25.79
CA ASP A 133 -0.89 -2.06 26.98
C ASP A 133 0.47 -1.93 27.72
N ARG A 134 1.40 -2.89 27.54
CA ARG A 134 2.77 -2.77 28.06
C ARG A 134 3.53 -1.65 27.35
N VAL A 135 3.31 -1.43 26.05
CA VAL A 135 3.94 -0.32 25.30
C VAL A 135 3.51 1.02 25.87
N LEU A 136 2.20 1.18 26.12
CA LEU A 136 1.63 2.42 26.67
C LEU A 136 2.31 2.83 27.98
N ILE A 137 2.62 1.87 28.85
CA ILE A 137 3.31 2.12 30.14
C ILE A 137 4.71 2.72 29.93
N HIS A 138 5.42 2.30 28.89
CA HIS A 138 6.81 2.71 28.64
C HIS A 138 6.92 3.99 27.81
N THR A 139 6.06 4.15 26.79
CA THR A 139 6.21 5.21 25.80
C THR A 139 5.09 6.24 25.83
N GLY A 140 3.96 5.96 26.47
CA GLY A 140 2.73 6.74 26.32
C GLY A 140 2.03 6.49 24.98
N TYR A 141 0.99 7.28 24.70
CA TYR A 141 0.20 7.19 23.47
C TYR A 141 1.06 7.55 22.25
N SER A 142 0.98 6.69 21.25
CA SER A 142 1.54 6.86 19.90
C SER A 142 0.46 6.58 18.87
N TYR A 143 0.61 7.09 17.66
CA TYR A 143 -0.33 6.75 16.57
C TYR A 143 -0.33 5.25 16.28
N TRP A 144 0.83 4.59 16.34
CA TRP A 144 0.93 3.13 16.23
C TRP A 144 0.07 2.41 17.30
N TYR A 145 0.16 2.85 18.56
CA TYR A 145 -0.62 2.25 19.66
C TYR A 145 -2.12 2.47 19.45
N ILE A 146 -2.52 3.70 19.14
CA ILE A 146 -3.95 4.07 19.02
C ILE A 146 -4.59 3.30 17.87
N GLN A 147 -3.91 3.24 16.72
CA GLN A 147 -4.39 2.49 15.56
C GLN A 147 -4.65 1.03 15.90
N LEU A 148 -3.68 0.34 16.52
CA LEU A 148 -3.85 -1.06 16.90
C LEU A 148 -4.91 -1.25 17.99
N LYS A 149 -4.97 -0.37 18.99
CA LYS A 149 -5.94 -0.47 20.08
C LYS A 149 -7.37 -0.30 19.55
N PHE A 150 -7.61 0.69 18.70
CA PHE A 150 -8.92 0.88 18.06
C PHE A 150 -9.31 -0.32 17.20
N THR A 151 -8.40 -0.80 16.34
CA THR A 151 -8.66 -1.95 15.48
C THR A 151 -8.97 -3.20 16.29
N LEU A 152 -8.19 -3.50 17.34
CA LEU A 152 -8.40 -4.67 18.19
C LEU A 152 -9.72 -4.61 18.97
N LEU A 153 -10.04 -3.46 19.58
CA LEU A 153 -11.31 -3.29 20.28
C LEU A 153 -12.51 -3.43 19.33
N SER A 154 -12.41 -2.90 18.10
CA SER A 154 -13.46 -3.07 17.09
C SER A 154 -13.62 -4.53 16.65
N LEU A 155 -12.51 -5.26 16.49
CA LEU A 155 -12.55 -6.69 16.14
C LEU A 155 -13.20 -7.53 17.22
N LEU A 156 -12.92 -7.22 18.49
CA LEU A 156 -13.48 -7.89 19.67
C LEU A 156 -14.90 -7.42 20.06
N ASP A 157 -15.55 -6.57 19.26
CA ASP A 157 -16.88 -5.98 19.54
C ASP A 157 -16.93 -5.20 20.88
N ARG A 158 -15.81 -4.61 21.30
CA ARG A 158 -15.70 -3.78 22.52
C ARG A 158 -15.89 -2.29 22.20
N ASP A 159 -16.99 -1.99 21.52
CA ASP A 159 -17.28 -0.64 21.01
C ASP A 159 -17.37 0.42 22.13
N GLU A 160 -17.82 0.04 23.33
CA GLU A 160 -17.88 0.95 24.48
C GLU A 160 -16.48 1.39 24.96
N GLU A 161 -15.55 0.44 25.12
CA GLU A 161 -14.16 0.73 25.49
C GLU A 161 -13.46 1.58 24.42
N LEU A 162 -13.75 1.29 23.15
CA LEU A 162 -13.22 2.04 22.01
C LEU A 162 -13.68 3.50 22.08
N LEU A 163 -14.99 3.73 22.25
CA LEU A 163 -15.56 5.08 22.35
C LEU A 163 -15.09 5.82 23.60
N GLU A 164 -14.88 5.13 24.72
CA GLU A 164 -14.32 5.71 25.93
C GLU A 164 -12.90 6.22 25.69
N LEU A 165 -12.03 5.39 25.10
CA LEU A 165 -10.67 5.77 24.76
C LEU A 165 -10.65 6.92 23.75
N HIS A 166 -11.49 6.87 22.72
CA HIS A 166 -11.62 7.94 21.74
C HIS A 166 -12.01 9.26 22.40
N ARG A 167 -13.04 9.28 23.26
CA ARG A 167 -13.48 10.49 23.99
C ARG A 167 -12.40 11.00 24.93
N PHE A 168 -11.68 10.10 25.61
CA PHE A 168 -10.57 10.47 26.46
C PHE A 168 -9.48 11.19 25.65
N LEU A 169 -9.04 10.61 24.53
CA LEU A 169 -8.01 11.21 23.68
C LEU A 169 -8.49 12.51 23.04
N TYR A 170 -9.71 12.54 22.51
CA TYR A 170 -10.35 13.72 21.94
C TYR A 170 -10.44 14.87 22.97
N GLY A 171 -10.75 14.57 24.23
CA GLY A 171 -10.76 15.57 25.31
C GLY A 171 -9.37 16.11 25.70
N ASN A 172 -8.29 15.47 25.24
CA ASN A 172 -6.91 15.87 25.47
C ASN A 172 -6.18 16.26 24.17
N VAL A 173 -6.90 16.44 23.05
CA VAL A 173 -6.30 17.03 21.85
C VAL A 173 -5.99 18.50 22.09
N ASN A 174 -4.94 18.97 21.45
CA ASN A 174 -4.51 20.36 21.61
C ASN A 174 -4.49 21.13 20.28
N ARG A 175 -4.66 20.43 19.17
CA ARG A 175 -4.71 21.00 17.82
C ARG A 175 -5.84 20.36 17.04
N SER A 176 -6.52 21.15 16.22
CA SER A 176 -7.67 20.68 15.42
C SER A 176 -7.33 19.54 14.46
N TYR A 177 -6.07 19.46 14.02
CA TYR A 177 -5.66 18.36 13.15
C TYR A 177 -5.51 17.03 13.90
N GLU A 178 -5.26 17.04 15.22
CA GLU A 178 -5.18 15.82 16.03
C GLU A 178 -6.55 15.15 16.15
N GLU A 179 -7.62 15.96 16.23
CA GLU A 179 -9.02 15.49 16.17
C GLU A 179 -9.30 14.75 14.87
N ARG A 180 -8.95 15.36 13.73
CA ARG A 180 -9.05 14.73 12.41
C ARG A 180 -8.29 13.41 12.35
N ASP A 181 -7.06 13.38 12.88
CA ASP A 181 -6.24 12.17 12.84
C ASP A 181 -6.87 11.03 13.66
N LEU A 182 -7.46 11.35 14.81
CA LEU A 182 -8.24 10.40 15.61
C LEU A 182 -9.47 9.88 14.87
N ASP A 183 -10.21 10.76 14.18
CA ASP A 183 -11.36 10.38 13.37
C ASP A 183 -10.94 9.46 12.22
N VAL A 184 -9.83 9.74 11.54
CA VAL A 184 -9.27 8.87 10.48
C VAL A 184 -8.94 7.48 11.03
N LEU A 185 -8.31 7.40 12.21
CA LEU A 185 -7.99 6.14 12.84
C LEU A 185 -9.23 5.36 13.28
N LEU A 186 -10.23 6.05 13.85
CA LEU A 186 -11.51 5.47 14.25
C LEU A 186 -12.25 4.85 13.07
N GLU A 187 -12.36 5.60 11.97
CA GLU A 187 -13.04 5.15 10.75
C GLU A 187 -12.27 4.03 10.05
N SER A 188 -10.93 4.04 10.14
CA SER A 188 -10.08 2.97 9.61
C SER A 188 -10.21 1.68 10.42
N ALA A 189 -10.42 1.76 11.73
CA ALA A 189 -10.56 0.60 12.61
C ALA A 189 -11.86 -0.18 12.41
N ASN A 190 -12.93 0.48 11.94
CA ASN A 190 -14.27 -0.09 11.88
C ASN A 190 -14.38 -1.35 10.99
N LYS A 191 -14.64 -2.51 11.60
CA LYS A 191 -14.76 -3.79 10.88
C LYS A 191 -15.94 -3.89 9.92
N ARG A 192 -16.99 -3.09 10.11
CA ARG A 192 -18.22 -3.11 9.29
C ARG A 192 -18.18 -2.13 8.13
N GLN A 193 -17.18 -1.24 8.11
CA GLN A 193 -17.12 -0.14 7.15
C GLN A 193 -16.64 -0.60 5.78
N ARG A 194 -17.25 -0.02 4.74
CA ARG A 194 -16.82 -0.26 3.35
C ARG A 194 -15.61 0.62 3.03
N THR A 195 -14.57 0.01 2.45
CA THR A 195 -13.33 0.66 2.01
C THR A 195 -13.56 1.92 1.17
N LYS A 196 -14.57 1.91 0.29
CA LYS A 196 -14.91 3.08 -0.56
C LYS A 196 -15.29 4.30 0.28
N ARG A 197 -16.00 4.10 1.40
CA ARG A 197 -16.39 5.20 2.29
C ARG A 197 -15.17 5.77 3.00
N ASN A 198 -14.26 4.92 3.48
CA ASN A 198 -12.99 5.36 4.07
C ASN A 198 -12.14 6.10 3.05
N ASN A 199 -12.05 5.60 1.81
CA ASN A 199 -11.39 6.27 0.70
C ASN A 199 -11.94 7.67 0.51
N TYR A 200 -13.24 7.78 0.28
CA TYR A 200 -13.91 9.06 0.09
C TYR A 200 -13.72 10.03 1.25
N LEU A 201 -13.86 9.57 2.50
CA LEU A 201 -13.67 10.42 3.68
C LEU A 201 -12.25 11.01 3.73
N PHE A 202 -11.25 10.17 3.50
CA PHE A 202 -9.86 10.61 3.52
C PHE A 202 -9.51 11.52 2.34
N GLU A 203 -10.05 11.26 1.14
CA GLU A 203 -9.89 12.17 0.00
C GLU A 203 -10.52 13.54 0.32
N ALA A 204 -11.73 13.56 0.89
CA ALA A 204 -12.39 14.80 1.31
C ALA A 204 -11.58 15.55 2.39
N ILE A 205 -10.92 14.83 3.29
CA ILE A 205 -10.00 15.40 4.28
C ILE A 205 -8.79 16.03 3.58
N ILE A 206 -8.17 15.33 2.63
CA ILE A 206 -7.00 15.82 1.87
C ILE A 206 -7.39 17.05 1.04
N GLU A 207 -8.52 17.02 0.35
CA GLU A 207 -9.04 18.14 -0.45
C GLU A 207 -9.32 19.39 0.41
N GLY A 208 -9.71 19.19 1.67
CA GLY A 208 -9.95 20.27 2.63
C GLY A 208 -8.68 20.92 3.19
N ILE A 209 -7.50 20.33 2.96
CA ILE A 209 -6.22 20.87 3.40
C ILE A 209 -5.65 21.74 2.28
N PRO A 210 -5.19 22.98 2.57
CA PRO A 210 -4.54 23.82 1.57
C PRO A 210 -3.39 23.04 0.92
N PHE A 211 -3.42 22.90 -0.41
CA PHE A 211 -2.42 22.16 -1.19
C PHE A 211 -1.00 22.43 -0.65
N GLY A 212 -0.37 21.38 -0.09
CA GLY A 212 0.92 21.52 0.57
C GLY A 212 1.44 20.22 1.17
N ASN A 213 2.58 20.34 1.86
CA ASN A 213 3.33 19.28 2.52
C ASN A 213 2.49 18.35 3.42
N GLU A 214 1.49 18.90 4.13
CA GLU A 214 0.71 18.13 5.11
C GLU A 214 -0.03 16.93 4.50
N CYS A 215 -0.57 17.05 3.27
CA CYS A 215 -1.27 15.95 2.62
C CYS A 215 -0.38 14.70 2.47
N LYS A 216 0.88 14.91 2.07
CA LYS A 216 1.87 13.83 1.93
C LYS A 216 2.23 13.18 3.27
N ALA A 217 2.27 13.98 4.34
CA ALA A 217 2.47 13.43 5.68
C ALA A 217 1.29 12.54 6.12
N LEU A 218 0.04 12.91 5.79
CA LEU A 218 -1.13 12.10 6.11
C LEU A 218 -1.20 10.82 5.28
N GLU A 219 -0.92 10.89 3.99
CA GLU A 219 -0.78 9.70 3.14
C GLU A 219 0.28 8.76 3.73
N PHE A 220 1.43 9.29 4.15
CA PHE A 220 2.49 8.50 4.78
C PHE A 220 2.03 7.85 6.09
N MET A 221 1.33 8.58 6.96
CA MET A 221 0.97 8.08 8.30
C MET A 221 -0.20 7.08 8.24
N PHE A 222 -1.21 7.33 7.41
CA PHE A 222 -2.49 6.61 7.46
C PHE A 222 -2.79 5.77 6.22
N ARG A 223 -2.04 5.93 5.12
CA ARG A 223 -2.17 5.16 3.86
C ARG A 223 -0.81 4.86 3.23
N PHE A 224 0.11 4.37 4.05
CA PHE A 224 1.50 4.23 3.66
C PHE A 224 1.65 3.32 2.43
N ASN A 225 2.19 3.87 1.35
CA ASN A 225 2.53 3.10 0.16
C ASN A 225 3.87 3.59 -0.40
N PRO A 226 4.96 2.78 -0.32
CA PRO A 226 6.30 3.24 -0.64
C PRO A 226 6.46 3.67 -2.11
N VAL A 227 5.66 3.13 -3.03
CA VAL A 227 5.75 3.47 -4.46
C VAL A 227 5.15 4.84 -4.80
N ASN A 228 4.35 5.42 -3.89
CA ASN A 228 3.69 6.73 -4.08
C ASN A 228 4.45 7.90 -3.42
N LEU A 229 5.63 7.64 -2.84
CA LEU A 229 6.38 8.60 -2.04
C LEU A 229 7.73 8.92 -2.66
N ASP A 230 8.04 10.20 -2.85
CA ASP A 230 9.35 10.64 -3.36
C ASP A 230 10.18 11.34 -2.27
N ASN A 231 11.47 11.51 -2.51
CA ASN A 231 12.39 12.12 -1.54
C ASN A 231 11.98 13.54 -1.13
N SER A 232 11.32 14.27 -2.03
CA SER A 232 10.77 15.60 -1.75
C SER A 232 9.71 15.59 -0.64
N ASP A 233 9.02 14.46 -0.46
CA ASP A 233 7.90 14.33 0.47
C ASP A 233 8.39 14.14 1.90
N TYR A 234 9.61 13.61 2.11
CA TYR A 234 10.09 13.28 3.45
C TYR A 234 10.19 14.49 4.37
N LYS A 235 10.53 15.67 3.84
CA LYS A 235 10.56 16.90 4.65
C LYS A 235 9.20 17.19 5.29
N ALA A 236 8.13 16.99 4.54
CA ALA A 236 6.78 17.14 5.07
C ALA A 236 6.47 16.15 6.19
N VAL A 237 6.87 14.89 5.98
CA VAL A 237 6.69 13.84 6.99
C VAL A 237 7.51 14.16 8.24
N PHE A 238 8.76 14.62 8.12
CA PHE A 238 9.59 15.06 9.25
C PHE A 238 8.94 16.20 10.05
N GLU A 239 8.44 17.23 9.36
CA GLU A 239 7.72 18.35 9.98
C GLU A 239 6.52 17.86 10.82
N TYR A 240 5.81 16.84 10.32
CA TYR A 240 4.67 16.23 11.00
C TYR A 240 5.09 15.34 12.19
N VAL A 241 6.02 14.40 11.98
CA VAL A 241 6.41 13.43 13.03
C VAL A 241 7.27 14.05 14.14
N TYR A 242 7.80 15.26 13.95
CA TYR A 242 8.63 15.95 14.93
C TYR A 242 7.95 16.10 16.31
N THR A 243 6.63 16.30 16.34
CA THR A 243 5.83 16.44 17.57
C THR A 243 5.28 15.12 18.09
N CYS A 244 5.46 14.02 17.37
CA CYS A 244 4.89 12.71 17.71
C CYS A 244 5.73 11.97 18.77
N ASN A 245 5.20 10.82 19.20
CA ASN A 245 5.87 9.91 20.10
C ASN A 245 7.20 9.40 19.49
N ILE A 246 8.15 9.01 20.34
CA ILE A 246 9.42 8.43 19.90
C ILE A 246 9.24 7.15 19.07
N VAL A 247 8.18 6.38 19.35
CA VAL A 247 7.78 5.20 18.59
C VAL A 247 7.38 5.56 17.16
N ASP A 248 6.54 6.57 16.98
CA ASP A 248 6.09 7.01 15.66
C ASP A 248 7.25 7.60 14.85
N LYS A 249 8.12 8.37 15.51
CA LYS A 249 9.37 8.89 14.94
C LYS A 249 10.27 7.78 14.42
N TYR A 250 10.43 6.72 15.22
CA TYR A 250 11.22 5.54 14.85
C TYR A 250 10.63 4.82 13.64
N ASN A 251 9.34 4.49 13.70
CA ASN A 251 8.64 3.79 12.62
C ASN A 251 8.68 4.58 11.31
N ALA A 252 8.50 5.91 11.37
CA ALA A 252 8.57 6.78 10.21
C ALA A 252 9.97 6.78 9.58
N LEU A 253 11.03 6.97 10.38
CA LEU A 253 12.41 6.93 9.87
C LEU A 253 12.74 5.57 9.22
N LEU A 254 12.30 4.48 9.83
CA LEU A 254 12.54 3.13 9.33
C LEU A 254 11.82 2.88 8.00
N ARG A 255 10.55 3.30 7.88
CA ARG A 255 9.79 3.22 6.62
C ARG A 255 10.41 4.05 5.51
N MET A 256 10.87 5.27 5.82
CA MET A 256 11.58 6.11 4.84
C MET A 256 12.87 5.44 4.37
N ALA A 257 13.69 4.93 5.28
CA ALA A 257 14.95 4.26 4.91
C ALA A 257 14.72 2.98 4.10
N THR A 258 13.70 2.19 4.46
CA THR A 258 13.29 0.99 3.69
C THR A 258 12.77 1.38 2.30
N THR A 259 12.08 2.52 2.18
CA THR A 259 11.64 3.07 0.89
C THR A 259 12.83 3.53 0.04
N CYS A 260 13.80 4.25 0.63
CA CYS A 260 15.06 4.61 -0.04
C CYS A 260 15.78 3.36 -0.55
N PHE A 261 15.88 2.31 0.27
CA PHE A 261 16.44 1.02 -0.15
C PHE A 261 15.67 0.44 -1.35
N ALA A 262 14.34 0.31 -1.23
CA ALA A 262 13.50 -0.25 -2.28
C ALA A 262 13.68 0.46 -3.63
N LYS A 263 13.76 1.80 -3.59
CA LYS A 263 14.00 2.68 -4.74
C LYS A 263 15.47 2.77 -5.19
N ASN A 264 16.37 2.02 -4.56
CA ASN A 264 17.81 2.03 -4.82
C ASN A 264 18.52 3.37 -4.54
N ASP A 265 17.96 4.20 -3.68
CA ASP A 265 18.52 5.49 -3.25
C ASP A 265 19.37 5.34 -1.98
N VAL A 266 20.45 4.56 -2.09
CA VAL A 266 21.32 4.20 -0.95
C VAL A 266 22.26 5.33 -0.50
N THR A 267 22.35 6.43 -1.25
CA THR A 267 23.14 7.61 -0.87
C THR A 267 22.34 8.60 -0.03
N ASN A 268 21.03 8.37 0.12
CA ASN A 268 20.13 9.24 0.88
C ASN A 268 20.57 9.38 2.35
N VAL A 269 20.48 10.59 2.89
CA VAL A 269 20.83 10.86 4.30
C VAL A 269 19.98 10.06 5.29
N ILE A 270 18.72 9.75 4.97
CA ILE A 270 17.82 8.94 5.80
C ILE A 270 18.32 7.49 5.87
N TYR A 271 18.73 6.93 4.73
CA TYR A 271 19.26 5.57 4.66
C TYR A 271 20.53 5.42 5.52
N ASN A 272 21.48 6.35 5.35
CA ASN A 272 22.72 6.40 6.13
C ASN A 272 22.45 6.62 7.64
N ALA A 273 21.45 7.43 7.96
CA ALA A 273 21.05 7.65 9.34
C ALA A 273 20.57 6.38 10.04
N VAL A 274 19.79 5.52 9.36
CA VAL A 274 19.36 4.23 9.92
C VAL A 274 20.55 3.28 10.10
N ILE A 275 21.49 3.25 9.16
CA ILE A 275 22.73 2.48 9.32
C ILE A 275 23.51 2.93 10.56
N ASN A 276 23.56 4.23 10.83
CA ASN A 276 24.24 4.78 12.02
C ASN A 276 23.56 4.44 13.37
N LEU A 277 22.32 3.92 13.34
CA LEU A 277 21.63 3.39 14.52
C LEU A 277 22.03 1.94 14.85
N THR A 278 22.74 1.26 13.95
CA THR A 278 23.25 -0.10 14.15
C THR A 278 24.10 -0.18 15.41
N GLY A 279 23.92 -1.28 16.17
CA GLY A 279 24.58 -1.50 17.46
C GLY A 279 24.00 -0.68 18.62
N LYS A 280 23.04 0.21 18.37
CA LYS A 280 22.29 0.96 19.40
C LYS A 280 20.83 0.51 19.48
N ILE A 281 20.22 0.23 18.34
CA ILE A 281 18.85 -0.27 18.20
C ILE A 281 18.88 -1.64 17.53
N TYR A 282 18.14 -2.60 18.07
CA TYR A 282 18.16 -4.01 17.66
C TYR A 282 16.85 -4.41 16.99
N ASP A 283 16.70 -4.04 15.71
CA ASP A 283 15.53 -4.39 14.88
C ASP A 283 15.99 -5.22 13.68
N ASP A 284 15.25 -6.28 13.34
CA ASP A 284 15.56 -7.12 12.19
C ASP A 284 15.49 -6.35 10.87
N LYS A 285 14.66 -5.30 10.77
CA LYS A 285 14.62 -4.42 9.59
C LYS A 285 15.90 -3.60 9.44
N ILE A 286 16.46 -3.09 10.55
CA ILE A 286 17.76 -2.40 10.52
C ILE A 286 18.85 -3.38 10.11
N LYS A 287 18.84 -4.61 10.66
CA LYS A 287 19.79 -5.65 10.26
C LYS A 287 19.68 -5.97 8.77
N GLY A 288 18.47 -6.04 8.22
CA GLY A 288 18.23 -6.23 6.78
C GLY A 288 18.80 -5.10 5.94
N ILE A 289 18.54 -3.84 6.32
CA ILE A 289 19.14 -2.66 5.64
C ILE A 289 20.67 -2.71 5.69
N VAL A 290 21.26 -3.01 6.85
CA VAL A 290 22.72 -3.11 7.00
C VAL A 290 23.30 -4.24 6.16
N PHE A 291 22.62 -5.39 6.13
CA PHE A 291 23.01 -6.53 5.29
C PHE A 291 23.14 -6.12 3.82
N PHE A 292 22.18 -5.34 3.31
CA PHE A 292 22.23 -4.81 1.95
C PHE A 292 23.27 -3.73 1.76
N HIS A 293 23.46 -2.84 2.72
CA HIS A 293 24.51 -1.82 2.63
C HIS A 293 25.91 -2.42 2.54
N GLU A 294 26.16 -3.48 3.31
CA GLU A 294 27.46 -4.15 3.38
C GLU A 294 27.66 -5.18 2.25
N ASN A 295 26.64 -5.42 1.40
CA ASN A 295 26.62 -6.47 0.38
C ASN A 295 27.05 -7.84 0.92
N LYS A 296 26.53 -8.20 2.10
CA LYS A 296 26.80 -9.52 2.68
C LYS A 296 26.04 -10.58 1.87
N ASN A 297 26.71 -11.67 1.52
CA ASN A 297 26.07 -12.86 0.91
C ASN A 297 25.96 -13.98 1.95
N VAL A 298 25.40 -13.68 3.12
CA VAL A 298 25.19 -14.69 4.17
C VAL A 298 23.74 -15.16 4.10
N LEU A 299 23.54 -16.44 3.82
CA LEU A 299 22.20 -17.04 3.79
C LEU A 299 21.65 -17.18 5.22
N THR A 300 20.47 -16.61 5.44
CA THR A 300 19.69 -16.79 6.67
C THR A 300 18.79 -18.01 6.58
N GLU A 301 18.22 -18.45 7.71
CA GLU A 301 17.23 -19.53 7.73
C GLU A 301 16.01 -19.18 6.86
N LYS A 302 15.52 -17.92 6.92
CA LYS A 302 14.42 -17.43 6.07
C LYS A 302 14.78 -17.53 4.58
N ASP A 303 16.04 -17.27 4.20
CA ASP A 303 16.48 -17.37 2.80
C ASP A 303 16.46 -18.80 2.28
N THR A 304 17.02 -19.75 3.04
CA THR A 304 17.00 -21.16 2.66
C THR A 304 15.58 -21.69 2.48
N VAL A 305 14.69 -21.31 3.40
CA VAL A 305 13.26 -21.66 3.32
C VAL A 305 12.60 -21.04 2.08
N PHE A 306 12.85 -19.76 1.82
CA PHE A 306 12.22 -19.07 0.71
C PHE A 306 12.63 -19.66 -0.63
N VAL A 307 13.92 -19.90 -0.83
CA VAL A 307 14.46 -20.52 -2.04
C VAL A 307 13.88 -21.93 -2.24
N ASP A 308 13.80 -22.74 -1.18
CA ASP A 308 13.21 -24.09 -1.24
C ASP A 308 11.72 -24.06 -1.62
N VAL A 309 10.94 -23.13 -1.05
CA VAL A 309 9.54 -22.92 -1.43
C VAL A 309 9.42 -22.51 -2.90
N CYS A 310 10.26 -21.59 -3.37
CA CYS A 310 10.27 -21.12 -4.75
C CYS A 310 10.59 -22.24 -5.75
N ASP A 311 11.63 -23.03 -5.48
CA ASP A 311 12.01 -24.18 -6.30
C ASP A 311 10.89 -25.23 -6.35
N THR A 312 10.26 -25.51 -5.21
CA THR A 312 9.14 -26.46 -5.11
C THR A 312 7.93 -25.97 -5.91
N TYR A 313 7.61 -24.68 -5.80
CA TYR A 313 6.54 -24.05 -6.56
C TYR A 313 6.79 -24.09 -8.06
N ILE A 314 8.04 -23.90 -8.47
CA ILE A 314 8.42 -23.91 -9.88
C ILE A 314 8.32 -25.30 -10.50
N LYS A 315 8.64 -26.35 -9.72
CA LYS A 315 8.38 -27.75 -10.09
C LYS A 315 6.89 -28.10 -10.21
N GLY A 316 6.00 -27.24 -9.72
CA GLY A 316 4.55 -27.47 -9.75
C GLY A 316 4.03 -28.37 -8.63
N ASP A 317 4.84 -28.64 -7.60
CA ASP A 317 4.41 -29.43 -6.44
C ASP A 317 3.71 -28.55 -5.40
N PHE A 318 2.46 -28.18 -5.71
CA PHE A 318 1.67 -27.28 -4.86
C PHE A 318 1.36 -27.87 -3.48
N ASN A 319 1.28 -29.20 -3.34
CA ASN A 319 1.03 -29.83 -2.05
C ASN A 319 2.24 -29.68 -1.11
N SER A 320 3.45 -29.87 -1.62
CA SER A 320 4.67 -29.63 -0.83
C SER A 320 4.86 -28.15 -0.50
N VAL A 321 4.51 -27.24 -1.43
CA VAL A 321 4.52 -25.79 -1.14
C VAL A 321 3.62 -25.47 0.05
N ILE A 322 2.38 -25.99 0.06
CA ILE A 322 1.43 -25.79 1.16
C ILE A 322 2.05 -26.23 2.50
N GLY A 323 2.53 -27.48 2.58
CA GLY A 323 3.11 -27.99 3.83
C GLY A 323 4.31 -27.19 4.32
N LYS A 324 5.19 -26.73 3.40
CA LYS A 324 6.33 -25.87 3.75
C LYS A 324 5.87 -24.51 4.26
N CYS A 325 4.96 -23.84 3.54
CA CYS A 325 4.43 -22.56 3.95
C CYS A 325 3.75 -22.64 5.33
N GLU A 326 2.94 -23.67 5.58
CA GLU A 326 2.25 -23.88 6.86
C GLU A 326 3.22 -23.99 8.04
N VAL A 327 4.27 -24.82 7.92
CA VAL A 327 5.30 -24.97 8.96
C VAL A 327 5.99 -23.65 9.27
N HIS A 328 6.37 -22.89 8.23
CA HIS A 328 7.16 -21.69 8.41
C HIS A 328 6.34 -20.46 8.80
N LEU A 329 5.11 -20.33 8.34
CA LEU A 329 4.22 -19.22 8.69
C LEU A 329 3.67 -19.33 10.12
N ILE A 330 3.64 -20.53 10.72
CA ILE A 330 3.42 -20.67 12.18
C ILE A 330 4.58 -20.06 12.97
N LYS A 331 5.82 -20.26 12.50
CA LYS A 331 7.04 -19.75 13.15
C LYS A 331 7.23 -18.24 12.91
N TRP A 332 7.04 -17.80 11.67
CA TRP A 332 7.24 -16.42 11.19
C TRP A 332 6.02 -15.95 10.39
N PRO A 333 4.92 -15.61 11.06
CA PRO A 333 3.72 -15.17 10.36
C PRO A 333 3.93 -13.86 9.60
N ASP A 334 4.93 -13.06 9.97
CA ASP A 334 5.37 -11.82 9.30
C ASP A 334 6.07 -12.06 7.96
N PHE A 335 6.34 -13.31 7.56
CA PHE A 335 7.09 -13.64 6.36
C PHE A 335 6.24 -13.53 5.07
N SER A 336 5.85 -12.30 4.71
CA SER A 336 4.96 -11.99 3.57
C SER A 336 5.42 -12.53 2.22
N ASN A 337 6.73 -12.72 2.01
CA ASN A 337 7.26 -13.32 0.78
C ASN A 337 6.63 -14.68 0.45
N LEU A 338 6.18 -15.44 1.46
CA LEU A 338 5.54 -16.75 1.28
C LEU A 338 4.05 -16.68 0.92
N TYR A 339 3.38 -15.55 1.17
CA TYR A 339 1.92 -15.46 1.12
C TYR A 339 1.38 -15.72 -0.28
N GLU A 340 2.03 -15.17 -1.32
CA GLU A 340 1.60 -15.36 -2.71
C GLU A 340 1.74 -16.82 -3.13
N PHE A 341 2.88 -17.45 -2.83
CA PHE A 341 3.12 -18.86 -3.14
C PHE A 341 2.10 -19.75 -2.43
N TYR A 342 1.82 -19.46 -1.16
CA TYR A 342 0.85 -20.21 -0.37
C TYR A 342 -0.57 -20.07 -0.92
N ALA A 343 -1.05 -18.85 -1.17
CA ALA A 343 -2.40 -18.61 -1.71
C ALA A 343 -2.59 -19.22 -3.10
N ASN A 344 -1.58 -19.12 -3.98
CA ASN A 344 -1.60 -19.75 -5.31
C ASN A 344 -1.65 -21.28 -5.20
N ALA A 345 -0.82 -21.87 -4.34
CA ALA A 345 -0.78 -23.32 -4.14
C ALA A 345 -2.08 -23.86 -3.55
N LEU A 346 -2.66 -23.18 -2.54
CA LEU A 346 -3.97 -23.52 -1.96
C LEU A 346 -5.10 -23.48 -2.99
N SER A 347 -5.08 -22.46 -3.87
CA SER A 347 -6.08 -22.29 -4.93
C SER A 347 -6.01 -23.45 -5.93
N GLU A 348 -4.80 -23.86 -6.31
CA GLU A 348 -4.59 -24.93 -7.29
C GLU A 348 -4.87 -26.31 -6.71
N ALA A 349 -4.38 -26.59 -5.49
CA ALA A 349 -4.62 -27.85 -4.79
C ALA A 349 -6.04 -27.97 -4.20
N LYS A 350 -6.84 -26.89 -4.26
CA LYS A 350 -8.18 -26.78 -3.68
C LYS A 350 -8.23 -27.17 -2.19
N LYS A 351 -7.19 -26.78 -1.44
CA LYS A 351 -7.09 -27.01 0.01
C LYS A 351 -7.53 -25.79 0.81
N ASP A 352 -8.00 -26.04 2.02
CA ASP A 352 -8.35 -24.98 2.97
C ASP A 352 -7.14 -24.48 3.74
N ILE A 353 -7.30 -23.30 4.33
CA ILE A 353 -6.25 -22.61 5.08
C ILE A 353 -6.27 -23.19 6.51
N ILE A 354 -5.11 -23.57 7.05
CA ILE A 354 -5.02 -24.15 8.40
C ILE A 354 -5.06 -23.12 9.53
N PHE A 355 -4.84 -21.83 9.22
CA PHE A 355 -4.83 -20.76 10.21
C PHE A 355 -6.23 -20.46 10.72
N SER A 356 -6.32 -19.99 11.96
CA SER A 356 -7.59 -19.66 12.61
C SER A 356 -8.39 -18.65 11.79
N GLU A 357 -9.66 -18.98 11.50
CA GLU A 357 -10.58 -18.06 10.83
C GLU A 357 -10.72 -16.77 11.65
N GLY A 358 -10.72 -15.63 10.97
CA GLY A 358 -10.72 -14.32 11.60
C GLY A 358 -9.34 -13.77 11.96
N SER A 359 -8.28 -14.58 12.00
CA SER A 359 -6.90 -14.06 12.16
C SER A 359 -6.48 -13.20 10.97
N LEU A 360 -5.58 -12.22 11.18
CA LEU A 360 -5.17 -11.33 10.08
C LEU A 360 -4.46 -12.10 8.95
N LEU A 361 -3.64 -13.10 9.28
CA LEU A 361 -3.00 -13.96 8.29
C LEU A 361 -4.04 -14.74 7.49
N TYR A 362 -5.01 -15.36 8.16
CA TYR A 362 -6.10 -16.07 7.48
C TYR A 362 -6.87 -15.14 6.53
N GLU A 363 -7.27 -13.95 6.99
CA GLU A 363 -8.06 -13.00 6.22
C GLU A 363 -7.33 -12.51 4.97
N ILE A 364 -6.02 -12.26 5.05
CA ILE A 364 -5.18 -11.90 3.91
C ILE A 364 -5.11 -13.06 2.90
N ILE A 365 -4.74 -14.26 3.35
CA ILE A 365 -4.59 -15.43 2.46
C ILE A 365 -5.95 -15.84 1.85
N SER A 366 -7.02 -15.80 2.64
CA SER A 366 -8.39 -16.06 2.18
C SER A 366 -8.84 -15.04 1.15
N GLY A 367 -8.55 -13.75 1.38
CA GLY A 367 -8.80 -12.69 0.41
C GLY A 367 -8.05 -12.89 -0.91
N MET A 368 -6.76 -13.28 -0.84
CA MET A 368 -5.95 -13.62 -2.01
C MET A 368 -6.51 -14.82 -2.77
N LYS A 369 -6.83 -15.92 -2.07
CA LYS A 369 -7.44 -17.13 -2.64
C LYS A 369 -8.78 -16.79 -3.31
N LYS A 370 -9.65 -16.01 -2.65
CA LYS A 370 -10.93 -15.54 -3.22
C LYS A 370 -10.74 -14.65 -4.43
N LEU A 371 -9.69 -13.81 -4.47
CA LEU A 371 -9.38 -13.00 -5.65
C LEU A 371 -8.99 -13.87 -6.84
N ILE A 372 -8.17 -14.91 -6.61
CA ILE A 372 -7.75 -15.87 -7.65
C ILE A 372 -8.94 -16.68 -8.18
N LEU A 373 -9.78 -17.20 -7.28
CA LEU A 373 -10.88 -18.09 -7.64
C LEU A 373 -12.11 -17.36 -8.19
N ASN A 374 -12.52 -16.25 -7.56
CA ASN A 374 -13.73 -15.52 -7.96
C ASN A 374 -13.49 -14.53 -9.10
N ARG A 375 -12.22 -14.24 -9.45
CA ARG A 375 -11.86 -13.38 -10.58
C ARG A 375 -12.56 -12.01 -10.53
N SER A 376 -12.58 -11.41 -9.34
CA SER A 376 -13.42 -10.23 -9.05
C SER A 376 -12.68 -9.14 -8.28
N LYS A 377 -12.82 -7.89 -8.74
CA LYS A 377 -12.38 -6.68 -8.02
C LYS A 377 -13.09 -6.50 -6.67
N SER A 378 -14.27 -7.08 -6.46
CA SER A 378 -14.95 -7.02 -5.16
C SER A 378 -14.13 -7.69 -4.05
N SER A 379 -13.38 -8.75 -4.38
CA SER A 379 -12.50 -9.44 -3.43
C SER A 379 -11.34 -8.55 -2.95
N LEU A 380 -10.88 -7.60 -3.78
CA LEU A 380 -9.84 -6.63 -3.41
C LEU A 380 -10.32 -5.62 -2.36
N SER A 381 -11.63 -5.33 -2.33
CA SER A 381 -12.17 -4.38 -1.35
C SER A 381 -11.95 -4.84 0.09
N ASN A 382 -12.08 -6.15 0.37
CA ASN A 382 -11.82 -6.70 1.69
C ASN A 382 -10.34 -6.62 2.07
N LEU A 383 -9.44 -6.96 1.13
CA LEU A 383 -8.00 -6.82 1.34
C LEU A 383 -7.61 -5.35 1.62
N ASN A 384 -8.14 -4.41 0.84
CA ASN A 384 -7.90 -2.99 1.07
C ASN A 384 -8.44 -2.50 2.42
N ARG A 385 -9.55 -3.07 2.92
CA ARG A 385 -10.06 -2.78 4.28
C ARG A 385 -9.06 -3.25 5.34
N LEU A 386 -8.54 -4.47 5.21
CA LEU A 386 -7.54 -5.01 6.15
C LEU A 386 -6.27 -4.17 6.15
N PHE A 387 -5.80 -3.75 4.96
CA PHE A 387 -4.67 -2.83 4.82
C PHE A 387 -4.91 -1.51 5.55
N GLN A 388 -6.12 -0.93 5.48
CA GLN A 388 -6.45 0.31 6.21
C GLN A 388 -6.44 0.10 7.72
N GLN A 389 -7.09 -0.97 8.20
CA GLN A 389 -7.16 -1.29 9.63
C GLN A 389 -5.77 -1.50 10.25
N PHE A 390 -4.89 -2.15 9.51
CA PHE A 390 -3.56 -2.58 9.97
C PHE A 390 -2.42 -1.91 9.19
N ASN A 391 -2.62 -0.68 8.70
CA ASN A 391 -1.63 0.08 7.92
C ASN A 391 -0.30 0.27 8.69
N CYS A 392 -0.32 0.19 10.02
CA CYS A 392 0.88 0.25 10.86
C CYS A 392 1.70 -1.05 10.91
N ILE A 393 1.19 -2.17 10.37
CA ILE A 393 1.89 -3.46 10.27
C ILE A 393 2.35 -3.66 8.83
N ASP A 394 3.66 -3.61 8.60
CA ASP A 394 4.24 -3.54 7.25
C ASP A 394 3.94 -4.77 6.38
N VAL A 395 3.68 -5.94 6.97
CA VAL A 395 3.31 -7.18 6.25
C VAL A 395 2.04 -7.00 5.39
N THR A 396 1.17 -6.06 5.75
CA THR A 396 -0.07 -5.76 5.02
C THR A 396 0.16 -5.08 3.68
N LEU A 397 1.37 -4.57 3.41
CA LEU A 397 1.76 -4.03 2.11
C LEU A 397 1.69 -5.06 0.98
N ILE A 398 1.62 -6.35 1.31
CA ILE A 398 1.30 -7.41 0.34
C ILE A 398 0.00 -7.11 -0.43
N VAL A 399 -0.97 -6.43 0.21
CA VAL A 399 -2.22 -5.98 -0.43
C VAL A 399 -1.95 -5.01 -1.57
N LYS A 400 -1.00 -4.08 -1.40
CA LYS A 400 -0.61 -3.11 -2.45
C LYS A 400 0.11 -3.80 -3.60
N LEU A 401 0.91 -4.81 -3.30
CA LEU A 401 1.52 -5.64 -4.35
C LEU A 401 0.46 -6.38 -5.16
N ILE A 402 -0.52 -6.99 -4.49
CA ILE A 402 -1.63 -7.69 -5.15
C ILE A 402 -2.44 -6.73 -6.02
N GLU A 403 -2.76 -5.54 -5.51
CA GLU A 403 -3.49 -4.49 -6.23
C GLU A 403 -2.79 -4.12 -7.54
N LEU A 404 -1.46 -3.94 -7.52
CA LEU A 404 -0.68 -3.70 -8.76
C LEU A 404 -0.68 -4.92 -9.68
N LYS A 405 -0.57 -6.14 -9.14
CA LYS A 405 -0.48 -7.38 -9.93
C LYS A 405 -1.82 -7.87 -10.52
N VAL A 406 -2.94 -7.21 -10.17
CA VAL A 406 -4.22 -7.42 -10.87
C VAL A 406 -4.11 -6.97 -12.33
N ASP A 407 -3.32 -5.94 -12.62
CA ASP A 407 -3.02 -5.53 -14.00
C ASP A 407 -1.89 -6.40 -14.59
N VAL A 408 -2.07 -6.85 -15.82
CA VAL A 408 -1.07 -7.61 -16.57
C VAL A 408 -0.02 -6.69 -17.20
N CYS A 409 -0.39 -5.44 -17.50
CA CYS A 409 0.49 -4.38 -18.00
C CYS A 409 1.03 -3.49 -16.87
N ARG A 410 1.06 -4.00 -15.64
CA ARG A 410 1.52 -3.29 -14.45
C ARG A 410 2.92 -2.69 -14.61
N ASP A 411 3.16 -1.65 -13.83
CA ASP A 411 4.48 -1.05 -13.68
C ASP A 411 5.43 -1.99 -12.91
N GLU A 412 6.27 -2.73 -13.64
CA GLU A 412 7.21 -3.70 -13.09
C GLU A 412 8.23 -3.05 -12.13
N LYS A 413 8.54 -1.75 -12.28
CA LYS A 413 9.40 -1.03 -11.34
C LYS A 413 8.72 -0.91 -9.97
N LYS A 414 7.44 -0.54 -9.94
CA LYS A 414 6.68 -0.44 -8.67
C LYS A 414 6.50 -1.80 -8.00
N VAL A 415 6.27 -2.85 -8.79
CA VAL A 415 6.21 -4.24 -8.30
C VAL A 415 7.54 -4.63 -7.64
N TYR A 416 8.66 -4.35 -8.31
CA TYR A 416 10.00 -4.60 -7.79
C TYR A 416 10.30 -3.82 -6.51
N GLU A 417 9.94 -2.54 -6.46
CA GLU A 417 10.08 -1.70 -5.26
C GLU A 417 9.32 -2.27 -4.05
N LEU A 418 8.08 -2.76 -4.25
CA LEU A 418 7.32 -3.39 -3.16
C LEU A 418 7.94 -4.71 -2.68
N TYR A 419 8.41 -5.57 -3.61
CA TYR A 419 9.13 -6.79 -3.22
C TYR A 419 10.38 -6.44 -2.39
N ARG A 420 11.21 -5.49 -2.85
CA ARG A 420 12.38 -5.06 -2.11
C ARG A 420 12.05 -4.48 -0.74
N PHE A 421 10.97 -3.74 -0.63
CA PHE A 421 10.52 -3.23 0.67
C PHE A 421 10.23 -4.38 1.64
N MET A 422 9.54 -5.43 1.19
CA MET A 422 9.22 -6.60 2.02
C MET A 422 10.44 -7.47 2.33
N ASP A 423 11.38 -7.60 1.40
CA ASP A 423 12.61 -8.41 1.56
C ASP A 423 13.42 -8.00 2.79
N VAL A 424 13.38 -6.72 3.19
CA VAL A 424 14.08 -6.20 4.39
C VAL A 424 13.67 -6.93 5.68
N SER A 425 12.44 -7.44 5.76
CA SER A 425 11.94 -8.20 6.93
C SER A 425 11.79 -9.70 6.65
N GLY A 426 11.94 -10.09 5.39
CA GLY A 426 11.66 -11.44 4.89
C GLY A 426 12.94 -12.16 4.47
N SER A 427 13.08 -12.40 3.17
CA SER A 427 14.27 -13.03 2.59
C SER A 427 15.23 -11.97 2.09
N LEU A 428 16.40 -11.90 2.73
CA LEU A 428 17.45 -10.97 2.34
C LEU A 428 18.08 -11.38 1.00
N ASN A 429 18.22 -12.68 0.75
CA ASN A 429 18.78 -13.24 -0.49
C ASN A 429 17.68 -13.78 -1.40
N SER A 430 16.67 -12.96 -1.69
CA SER A 430 15.57 -13.33 -2.59
C SER A 430 16.09 -13.72 -3.99
N PRO A 431 15.73 -14.91 -4.53
CA PRO A 431 16.21 -15.37 -5.84
C PRO A 431 15.59 -14.63 -7.04
N PHE A 432 14.64 -13.72 -6.78
CA PHE A 432 14.02 -12.87 -7.80
C PHE A 432 14.73 -11.51 -7.96
N ARG A 433 15.76 -11.27 -7.16
CA ARG A 433 16.57 -10.05 -7.25
C ARG A 433 17.68 -10.18 -8.28
N VAL A 434 17.94 -9.09 -8.99
CA VAL A 434 18.96 -9.04 -10.06
C VAL A 434 20.39 -9.06 -9.49
N ASP A 435 20.57 -8.64 -8.25
CA ASP A 435 21.88 -8.51 -7.58
C ASP A 435 22.29 -9.73 -6.74
N VAL A 436 21.46 -10.78 -6.68
CA VAL A 436 21.73 -12.00 -5.92
C VAL A 436 22.08 -13.13 -6.90
N GLU A 437 23.27 -13.74 -6.80
CA GLU A 437 23.66 -14.90 -7.61
C GLU A 437 23.64 -16.22 -6.80
N ILE A 438 22.56 -16.99 -6.90
CA ILE A 438 22.46 -18.37 -6.40
C ILE A 438 22.24 -19.31 -7.59
N LYS A 439 23.33 -19.56 -8.34
CA LYS A 439 23.31 -20.24 -9.66
C LYS A 439 22.82 -21.69 -9.66
N GLU A 440 22.63 -22.30 -8.49
CA GLU A 440 22.25 -23.72 -8.36
C GLU A 440 20.74 -23.95 -8.26
N HIS A 441 19.94 -22.90 -8.03
CA HIS A 441 18.51 -23.04 -7.77
C HIS A 441 17.63 -22.81 -9.00
N LEU A 442 16.58 -23.61 -9.10
CA LEU A 442 15.69 -23.66 -10.25
C LEU A 442 14.97 -22.32 -10.47
N CYS A 443 14.57 -21.66 -9.38
CA CYS A 443 13.92 -20.36 -9.43
C CYS A 443 14.76 -19.28 -10.09
N GLN A 444 16.06 -19.29 -9.85
CA GLN A 444 16.97 -18.32 -10.43
C GLN A 444 17.33 -18.67 -11.87
N MET A 445 17.53 -19.95 -12.18
CA MET A 445 17.81 -20.41 -13.55
C MET A 445 16.71 -20.01 -14.55
N ILE A 446 15.46 -19.90 -14.09
CA ILE A 446 14.33 -19.47 -14.93
C ILE A 446 14.28 -17.95 -15.11
N ASN A 447 14.73 -17.18 -14.12
CA ASN A 447 14.74 -15.72 -14.20
C ASN A 447 15.89 -15.19 -15.07
N ASP A 448 16.93 -15.99 -15.32
CA ASP A 448 18.05 -15.61 -16.17
C ASP A 448 17.68 -15.74 -17.67
N SER A 449 17.29 -14.63 -18.29
CA SER A 449 16.94 -14.55 -19.71
C SER A 449 18.10 -14.88 -20.65
N LYS A 450 19.35 -14.85 -20.19
CA LYS A 450 20.53 -15.11 -21.02
C LYS A 450 20.78 -16.59 -21.27
N ASN A 451 20.08 -17.46 -20.54
CA ASN A 451 20.30 -18.89 -20.55
C ASN A 451 19.09 -19.61 -21.15
N HIS A 452 19.20 -20.10 -22.39
CA HIS A 452 18.20 -20.97 -23.06
C HIS A 452 18.11 -22.38 -22.42
N ILE A 453 18.22 -22.47 -21.09
CA ILE A 453 18.32 -23.73 -20.34
C ILE A 453 16.94 -24.30 -20.00
N ILE A 454 15.86 -23.51 -20.14
CA ILE A 454 14.48 -23.88 -19.75
C ILE A 454 14.03 -25.26 -20.26
N ASN A 455 14.51 -25.67 -21.45
CA ASN A 455 14.17 -26.97 -22.04
C ASN A 455 14.71 -28.15 -21.23
N TYR A 456 15.89 -27.97 -20.62
CA TYR A 456 16.60 -28.98 -19.84
C TYR A 456 16.20 -28.99 -18.35
N LEU A 457 15.44 -27.99 -17.91
CA LEU A 457 14.96 -27.92 -16.55
C LEU A 457 13.80 -28.90 -16.32
N ASN A 458 13.82 -29.55 -15.14
CA ASN A 458 12.74 -30.41 -14.68
C ASN A 458 11.57 -29.55 -14.14
N VAL A 459 10.83 -28.93 -15.05
CA VAL A 459 9.65 -28.11 -14.75
C VAL A 459 8.47 -28.49 -15.63
N PRO A 460 7.22 -28.21 -15.19
CA PRO A 460 6.03 -28.50 -15.97
C PRO A 460 6.04 -27.82 -17.34
N GLU A 461 5.47 -28.50 -18.34
CA GLU A 461 5.48 -28.04 -19.73
C GLU A 461 4.82 -26.67 -19.91
N TYR A 462 3.71 -26.41 -19.20
CA TYR A 462 3.03 -25.11 -19.25
C TYR A 462 3.97 -23.95 -18.87
N ARG A 463 4.92 -24.18 -17.94
CA ARG A 463 5.87 -23.17 -17.48
C ARG A 463 6.95 -22.93 -18.53
N LYS A 464 7.42 -24.00 -19.20
CA LYS A 464 8.37 -23.89 -20.32
C LYS A 464 7.77 -23.10 -21.47
N LEU A 465 6.53 -23.42 -21.84
CA LEU A 465 5.79 -22.71 -22.89
C LEU A 465 5.55 -21.25 -22.52
N LYS A 466 5.08 -20.97 -21.29
CA LYS A 466 4.89 -19.59 -20.82
C LYS A 466 6.18 -18.79 -20.88
N TRP A 467 7.28 -19.33 -20.36
CA TRP A 467 8.56 -18.62 -20.37
C TRP A 467 8.99 -18.24 -21.80
N LYS A 468 8.88 -19.16 -22.76
CA LYS A 468 9.20 -18.88 -24.17
C LYS A 468 8.25 -17.83 -24.76
N ALA A 469 6.95 -17.96 -24.49
CA ALA A 469 5.94 -17.02 -24.97
C ALA A 469 6.16 -15.61 -24.39
N ASP A 470 6.54 -15.50 -23.11
CA ASP A 470 6.88 -14.25 -22.46
C ASP A 470 8.13 -13.60 -23.10
N GLN A 471 9.16 -14.38 -23.45
CA GLN A 471 10.33 -13.87 -24.17
C GLN A 471 9.94 -13.34 -25.56
N CYS A 472 9.20 -14.12 -26.37
CA CYS A 472 8.70 -13.66 -27.66
C CYS A 472 7.85 -12.39 -27.53
N PHE A 473 7.03 -12.29 -26.48
CA PHE A 473 6.22 -11.11 -26.19
C PHE A 473 7.10 -9.88 -25.90
N LEU A 474 8.13 -10.02 -25.05
CA LEU A 474 9.07 -8.94 -24.72
C LEU A 474 9.90 -8.49 -25.93
N ASP A 475 10.22 -9.41 -26.83
CA ASP A 475 10.93 -9.15 -28.08
C ASP A 475 10.03 -8.57 -29.19
N ASN A 476 8.76 -8.26 -28.89
CA ASN A 476 7.72 -7.84 -29.84
C ASN A 476 7.42 -8.85 -30.96
N ASN A 477 7.82 -10.11 -30.81
CA ASN A 477 7.47 -11.21 -31.71
C ASN A 477 6.10 -11.80 -31.32
N TYR A 478 5.05 -11.00 -31.54
CA TYR A 478 3.70 -11.30 -31.08
C TYR A 478 3.08 -12.52 -31.76
N HIS A 479 3.39 -12.79 -33.04
CA HIS A 479 2.87 -13.95 -33.74
C HIS A 479 3.35 -15.27 -33.10
N GLU A 480 4.65 -15.39 -32.81
CA GLU A 480 5.19 -16.58 -32.15
C GLU A 480 4.73 -16.67 -30.69
N ALA A 481 4.61 -15.54 -30.00
CA ALA A 481 4.08 -15.49 -28.64
C ALA A 481 2.65 -16.08 -28.57
N ILE A 482 1.75 -15.67 -29.47
CA ILE A 482 0.37 -16.19 -29.55
C ILE A 482 0.36 -17.71 -29.75
N GLU A 483 1.16 -18.21 -30.71
CA GLU A 483 1.26 -19.64 -31.02
C GLU A 483 1.72 -20.45 -29.81
N LEU A 484 2.69 -19.94 -29.05
CA LEU A 484 3.19 -20.57 -27.83
C LEU A 484 2.17 -20.50 -26.69
N TYR A 485 1.51 -19.36 -26.47
CA TYR A 485 0.47 -19.22 -25.45
C TYR A 485 -0.71 -20.16 -25.71
N ARG A 486 -1.17 -20.29 -26.97
CA ARG A 486 -2.27 -21.19 -27.35
C ARG A 486 -1.95 -22.68 -27.09
N LYS A 487 -0.67 -23.06 -27.07
CA LYS A 487 -0.21 -24.42 -26.73
C LYS A 487 -0.23 -24.73 -25.23
N ILE A 488 -0.41 -23.73 -24.37
CA ILE A 488 -0.43 -23.93 -22.92
C ILE A 488 -1.73 -24.63 -22.51
N VAL A 489 -1.64 -25.92 -22.20
CA VAL A 489 -2.74 -26.72 -21.64
C VAL A 489 -2.49 -26.95 -20.15
N ASN A 490 -3.55 -27.06 -19.34
CA ASN A 490 -3.50 -27.34 -17.90
C ASN A 490 -2.69 -26.34 -17.07
N ALA A 491 -2.66 -25.06 -17.48
CA ALA A 491 -2.10 -24.00 -16.66
C ALA A 491 -2.81 -23.88 -15.29
N PRO A 492 -2.09 -23.52 -14.22
CA PRO A 492 -2.71 -23.14 -12.96
C PRO A 492 -3.68 -21.97 -13.11
N ILE A 493 -4.71 -21.90 -12.26
CA ILE A 493 -5.80 -20.90 -12.38
C ILE A 493 -5.26 -19.47 -12.46
N HIS A 494 -4.35 -19.10 -11.55
CA HIS A 494 -3.77 -17.75 -11.47
C HIS A 494 -3.01 -17.32 -12.74
N LEU A 495 -2.53 -18.28 -13.53
CA LEU A 495 -1.72 -18.09 -14.73
C LEU A 495 -2.59 -18.01 -16.00
N ARG A 496 -3.73 -18.71 -16.04
CA ARG A 496 -4.63 -18.72 -17.20
C ARG A 496 -5.05 -17.30 -17.60
N ASP A 497 -5.43 -16.51 -16.62
CA ASP A 497 -5.94 -15.15 -16.87
C ASP A 497 -4.86 -14.22 -17.43
N GLU A 498 -3.61 -14.39 -16.98
CA GLU A 498 -2.46 -13.66 -17.55
C GLU A 498 -2.20 -14.08 -18.99
N VAL A 499 -2.21 -15.39 -19.29
CA VAL A 499 -2.03 -15.92 -20.65
C VAL A 499 -3.13 -15.39 -21.57
N THR A 500 -4.39 -15.44 -21.14
CA THR A 500 -5.53 -14.94 -21.89
C THR A 500 -5.39 -13.45 -22.22
N ALA A 501 -4.98 -12.64 -21.25
CA ALA A 501 -4.74 -11.22 -21.44
C ALA A 501 -3.59 -10.93 -22.40
N LYS A 502 -2.47 -11.66 -22.30
CA LYS A 502 -1.34 -11.50 -23.22
C LYS A 502 -1.66 -11.91 -24.65
N ILE A 503 -2.47 -12.96 -24.85
CA ILE A 503 -2.96 -13.31 -26.19
C ILE A 503 -3.76 -12.15 -26.78
N ALA A 504 -4.75 -11.62 -26.06
CA ALA A 504 -5.58 -10.51 -26.54
C ALA A 504 -4.71 -9.30 -26.92
N LEU A 505 -3.79 -8.91 -26.04
CA LEU A 505 -2.89 -7.79 -26.27
C LEU A 505 -1.95 -8.03 -27.46
N SER A 506 -1.41 -9.24 -27.63
CA SER A 506 -0.57 -9.58 -28.78
C SER A 506 -1.32 -9.49 -30.12
N ILE A 507 -2.58 -9.91 -30.17
CA ILE A 507 -3.40 -9.82 -31.40
C ILE A 507 -3.63 -8.35 -31.78
N VAL A 508 -3.96 -7.52 -30.77
CA VAL A 508 -4.14 -6.06 -30.98
C VAL A 508 -2.84 -5.41 -31.44
N LYS A 509 -1.71 -5.77 -30.84
CA LYS A 509 -0.37 -5.25 -31.21
C LYS A 509 0.07 -5.64 -32.62
N LEU A 510 -0.51 -6.70 -33.20
CA LEU A 510 -0.31 -7.05 -34.61
C LEU A 510 -1.19 -6.24 -35.57
N GLY A 511 -2.09 -5.40 -35.05
CA GLY A 511 -3.06 -4.63 -35.83
C GLY A 511 -4.29 -5.45 -36.26
N ASN A 512 -4.48 -6.66 -35.71
CA ASN A 512 -5.61 -7.53 -36.06
C ASN A 512 -6.82 -7.25 -35.17
N ILE A 513 -7.44 -6.07 -35.33
CA ILE A 513 -8.52 -5.59 -34.45
C ILE A 513 -9.75 -6.52 -34.46
N ASP A 514 -10.11 -7.08 -35.60
CA ASP A 514 -11.28 -7.96 -35.73
C ASP A 514 -11.07 -9.31 -35.03
N GLU A 515 -9.88 -9.89 -35.16
CA GLU A 515 -9.51 -11.12 -34.45
C GLU A 515 -9.49 -10.87 -32.94
N ALA A 516 -8.93 -9.74 -32.51
CA ALA A 516 -8.87 -9.38 -31.09
C ALA A 516 -10.27 -9.20 -30.50
N SER A 517 -11.14 -8.48 -31.21
CA SER A 517 -12.53 -8.25 -30.80
C SER A 517 -13.30 -9.57 -30.69
N SER A 518 -13.18 -10.42 -31.72
CA SER A 518 -13.82 -11.74 -31.72
C SER A 518 -13.32 -12.60 -30.55
N TYR A 519 -12.01 -12.61 -30.32
CA TYR A 519 -11.39 -13.35 -29.22
C TYR A 519 -11.89 -12.87 -27.84
N ILE A 520 -11.94 -11.55 -27.60
CA ILE A 520 -12.42 -10.98 -26.33
C ILE A 520 -13.90 -11.28 -26.10
N VAL A 521 -14.72 -11.16 -27.14
CA VAL A 521 -16.15 -11.43 -27.07
C VAL A 521 -16.41 -12.92 -26.80
N ASP A 522 -15.70 -13.81 -27.49
CA ASP A 522 -15.84 -15.25 -27.28
C ASP A 522 -15.40 -15.66 -25.86
N LEU A 523 -14.34 -15.04 -25.32
CA LEU A 523 -13.94 -15.22 -23.92
C LEU A 523 -15.04 -14.83 -22.94
N TYR A 524 -15.67 -13.68 -23.17
CA TYR A 524 -16.75 -13.16 -22.33
C TYR A 524 -17.99 -14.06 -22.37
N PHE A 525 -18.42 -14.50 -23.56
CA PHE A 525 -19.60 -15.37 -23.68
C PHE A 525 -19.34 -16.81 -23.19
N LYS A 526 -18.08 -17.26 -23.17
CA LYS A 526 -17.71 -18.53 -22.54
C LYS A 526 -17.81 -18.46 -21.02
N ASP A 527 -17.29 -17.39 -20.43
CA ASP A 527 -17.43 -17.06 -19.01
C ASP A 527 -17.12 -15.56 -18.83
N PRO A 528 -18.09 -14.74 -18.37
CA PRO A 528 -17.91 -13.31 -18.16
C PRO A 528 -16.73 -12.94 -17.26
N GLN A 529 -16.27 -13.87 -16.42
CA GLN A 529 -15.11 -13.66 -15.58
C GLN A 529 -13.81 -13.64 -16.37
N ASN A 530 -13.71 -14.27 -17.56
CA ASN A 530 -12.45 -14.36 -18.31
C ASN A 530 -11.87 -12.99 -18.73
N ILE A 531 -12.70 -11.94 -18.78
CA ILE A 531 -12.26 -10.60 -19.17
C ILE A 531 -11.76 -9.74 -17.99
N TRP A 532 -11.76 -10.27 -16.76
CA TRP A 532 -11.53 -9.47 -15.55
C TRP A 532 -10.11 -8.89 -15.45
N LYS A 533 -9.12 -9.64 -15.96
CA LYS A 533 -7.68 -9.34 -15.92
C LYS A 533 -7.16 -8.72 -17.22
N LEU A 534 -8.04 -8.46 -18.19
CA LEU A 534 -7.64 -7.79 -19.42
C LEU A 534 -7.11 -6.38 -19.10
N PRO A 535 -5.99 -5.96 -19.73
CA PRO A 535 -5.48 -4.60 -19.62
C PRO A 535 -6.37 -3.66 -20.45
N LYS A 536 -7.53 -3.33 -19.89
CA LYS A 536 -8.65 -2.74 -20.65
C LYS A 536 -8.29 -1.42 -21.32
N GLN A 537 -7.59 -0.54 -20.60
CA GLN A 537 -7.19 0.77 -21.11
C GLN A 537 -6.21 0.61 -22.28
N HIS A 538 -5.15 -0.18 -22.10
CA HIS A 538 -4.18 -0.42 -23.17
C HIS A 538 -4.80 -1.05 -24.41
N ILE A 539 -5.69 -2.04 -24.25
CA ILE A 539 -6.38 -2.63 -25.41
C ILE A 539 -7.26 -1.59 -26.10
N PHE A 540 -7.96 -0.77 -25.32
CA PHE A 540 -8.82 0.29 -25.85
C PHE A 540 -7.99 1.33 -26.64
N ASP A 541 -6.92 1.86 -26.04
CA ASP A 541 -6.06 2.87 -26.67
C ASP A 541 -5.51 2.36 -28.01
N GLU A 542 -5.03 1.11 -28.06
CA GLU A 542 -4.49 0.52 -29.29
C GLU A 542 -5.56 0.25 -30.37
N ILE A 543 -6.82 -0.02 -29.98
CA ILE A 543 -7.93 -0.12 -30.94
C ILE A 543 -8.29 1.27 -31.45
N ASP A 544 -8.37 2.27 -30.57
CA ASP A 544 -8.81 3.61 -30.93
C ASP A 544 -7.81 4.30 -31.85
N GLU A 545 -6.52 4.25 -31.48
CA GLU A 545 -5.39 4.81 -32.24
C GLU A 545 -5.02 3.99 -33.50
N TYR A 546 -5.72 2.89 -33.78
CA TYR A 546 -5.46 2.11 -34.99
C TYR A 546 -5.82 2.89 -36.26
N ASP A 547 -4.80 3.22 -37.05
CA ASP A 547 -4.87 3.98 -38.31
C ASP A 547 -5.47 3.20 -39.50
N GLY A 548 -5.67 1.89 -39.38
CA GLY A 548 -6.26 1.07 -40.44
C GLY A 548 -7.79 1.13 -40.49
N GLU A 549 -8.37 0.54 -41.53
CA GLU A 549 -9.84 0.44 -41.67
C GLU A 549 -10.39 -0.53 -40.61
N LYS A 550 -11.34 -0.06 -39.81
CA LYS A 550 -12.04 -0.85 -38.78
C LYS A 550 -13.26 -1.51 -39.42
N ASP A 551 -13.44 -2.83 -39.25
CA ASP A 551 -14.60 -3.54 -39.79
C ASP A 551 -15.84 -3.36 -38.91
N PHE A 552 -16.65 -2.35 -39.24
CA PHE A 552 -17.94 -2.11 -38.58
C PHE A 552 -19.06 -3.08 -39.01
N TYR A 553 -18.82 -4.05 -39.91
CA TYR A 553 -19.75 -5.18 -40.06
C TYR A 553 -19.66 -6.14 -38.86
N ASN A 554 -18.54 -6.14 -38.14
CA ASN A 554 -18.32 -7.00 -37.00
C ASN A 554 -18.91 -6.42 -35.71
N ILE A 555 -20.01 -7.01 -35.24
CA ILE A 555 -20.63 -6.65 -33.96
C ILE A 555 -19.68 -6.83 -32.76
N ASP A 556 -18.68 -7.70 -32.88
CA ASP A 556 -17.75 -7.98 -31.79
C ASP A 556 -16.92 -6.75 -31.42
N LEU A 557 -16.67 -5.85 -32.36
CA LEU A 557 -15.97 -4.59 -32.10
C LEU A 557 -16.76 -3.73 -31.10
N VAL A 558 -18.04 -3.49 -31.36
CA VAL A 558 -18.92 -2.69 -30.48
C VAL A 558 -19.05 -3.33 -29.09
N ILE A 559 -19.23 -4.65 -29.04
CA ILE A 559 -19.28 -5.39 -27.78
C ILE A 559 -17.95 -5.27 -27.03
N THR A 560 -16.82 -5.39 -27.73
CA THR A 560 -15.49 -5.25 -27.13
C THR A 560 -15.29 -3.88 -26.50
N ILE A 561 -15.56 -2.79 -27.23
CA ILE A 561 -15.46 -1.43 -26.70
C ILE A 561 -16.32 -1.28 -25.44
N TYR A 562 -17.57 -1.72 -25.48
CA TYR A 562 -18.44 -1.73 -24.30
C TYR A 562 -17.81 -2.51 -23.12
N LEU A 563 -17.28 -3.71 -23.34
CA LEU A 563 -16.67 -4.52 -22.26
C LEU A 563 -15.41 -3.87 -21.66
N LEU A 564 -14.67 -3.11 -22.46
CA LEU A 564 -13.47 -2.37 -22.03
C LEU A 564 -13.86 -1.14 -21.19
N VAL A 565 -14.90 -0.40 -21.56
CA VAL A 565 -15.16 0.94 -20.98
C VAL A 565 -16.43 1.08 -20.13
N LYS A 566 -17.35 0.09 -20.05
CA LYS A 566 -18.64 0.14 -19.32
C LYS A 566 -18.61 0.49 -17.81
N GLY A 567 -17.44 0.74 -17.23
CA GLY A 567 -17.27 1.21 -15.86
C GLY A 567 -16.88 2.68 -15.73
N ASN A 568 -16.64 3.38 -16.84
CA ASN A 568 -16.24 4.77 -16.86
C ASN A 568 -17.34 5.63 -17.48
N TYR A 569 -18.05 6.41 -16.66
CA TYR A 569 -19.19 7.21 -17.12
C TYR A 569 -18.81 8.26 -18.18
N THR A 570 -17.54 8.66 -18.25
CA THR A 570 -17.07 9.61 -19.28
C THR A 570 -16.94 8.97 -20.67
N GLU A 571 -16.92 7.63 -20.76
CA GLU A 571 -16.66 6.88 -22.00
C GLU A 571 -17.92 6.38 -22.69
N TYR A 572 -19.12 6.70 -22.17
CA TYR A 572 -20.37 6.30 -22.85
C TYR A 572 -20.48 6.90 -24.25
N GLN A 573 -19.95 8.12 -24.45
CA GLN A 573 -19.89 8.75 -25.77
C GLN A 573 -19.07 7.93 -26.76
N THR A 574 -17.94 7.38 -26.32
CA THR A 574 -17.09 6.50 -27.13
C THR A 574 -17.87 5.27 -27.58
N ILE A 575 -18.59 4.60 -26.66
CA ILE A 575 -19.44 3.45 -27.01
C ILE A 575 -20.49 3.86 -28.06
N SER A 576 -21.12 5.03 -27.90
CA SER A 576 -22.12 5.54 -28.84
C SER A 576 -21.58 5.74 -30.24
N LEU A 577 -20.35 6.24 -30.39
CA LEU A 577 -19.70 6.44 -31.69
C LEU A 577 -19.51 5.11 -32.42
N TYR A 578 -18.92 4.11 -31.75
CA TYR A 578 -18.74 2.78 -32.34
C TYR A 578 -20.09 2.09 -32.67
N LEU A 579 -21.11 2.30 -31.83
CA LEU A 579 -22.47 1.83 -32.12
C LEU A 579 -23.06 2.55 -33.34
N GLN A 580 -22.87 3.86 -33.47
CA GLN A 580 -23.37 4.63 -34.61
C GLN A 580 -22.74 4.13 -35.92
N ASP A 581 -21.42 3.96 -35.95
CA ASP A 581 -20.70 3.47 -37.14
C ASP A 581 -21.19 2.07 -37.56
N TYR A 582 -21.43 1.18 -36.57
CA TYR A 582 -22.04 -0.13 -36.81
C TYR A 582 -23.44 -0.01 -37.45
N LEU A 583 -24.31 0.87 -36.94
CA LEU A 583 -25.66 1.04 -37.49
C LEU A 583 -25.63 1.66 -38.90
N GLU A 584 -24.77 2.65 -39.12
CA GLU A 584 -24.59 3.31 -40.42
C GLU A 584 -24.15 2.31 -41.49
N GLN A 585 -23.31 1.34 -41.13
CA GLN A 585 -22.88 0.26 -42.04
C GLN A 585 -24.06 -0.59 -42.56
N PHE A 586 -25.13 -0.73 -41.77
CA PHE A 586 -26.37 -1.40 -42.16
C PHE A 586 -27.47 -0.44 -42.66
N SER A 587 -27.15 0.85 -42.84
CA SER A 587 -28.12 1.90 -43.19
C SER A 587 -29.29 2.02 -42.19
N ILE A 588 -29.01 1.76 -40.92
CA ILE A 588 -29.98 1.81 -39.83
C ILE A 588 -29.78 3.12 -39.07
N SER A 589 -30.87 3.83 -38.78
CA SER A 589 -30.78 5.11 -38.05
C SER A 589 -30.89 4.91 -36.54
N HIS A 590 -31.63 3.89 -36.11
CA HIS A 590 -31.93 3.66 -34.70
C HIS A 590 -31.80 2.18 -34.33
N PRO A 591 -31.25 1.84 -33.15
CA PRO A 591 -31.17 0.46 -32.67
C PRO A 591 -32.49 -0.30 -32.70
N SER A 592 -33.65 0.36 -32.52
CA SER A 592 -34.96 -0.31 -32.59
C SER A 592 -35.31 -0.88 -33.97
N GLU A 593 -34.61 -0.48 -35.03
CA GLU A 593 -34.80 -1.00 -36.39
C GLU A 593 -34.02 -2.31 -36.62
N LEU A 594 -33.11 -2.67 -35.71
CA LEU A 594 -32.40 -3.94 -35.75
C LEU A 594 -33.31 -5.09 -35.30
N TYR A 595 -33.44 -6.09 -36.16
CA TYR A 595 -34.01 -7.40 -35.78
C TYR A 595 -32.86 -8.35 -35.46
N PRO A 596 -32.72 -8.83 -34.21
CA PRO A 596 -31.59 -9.64 -33.80
C PRO A 596 -31.59 -11.00 -34.51
N LYS A 597 -30.55 -11.28 -35.30
CA LYS A 597 -30.36 -12.55 -36.02
C LYS A 597 -29.53 -13.55 -35.21
N ASN A 598 -28.81 -13.09 -34.20
CA ASN A 598 -27.97 -13.91 -33.34
C ASN A 598 -27.97 -13.38 -31.89
N TYR A 599 -27.42 -14.19 -30.97
CA TYR A 599 -27.38 -13.84 -29.55
C TYR A 599 -26.47 -12.64 -29.23
N LYS A 600 -25.49 -12.33 -30.08
CA LYS A 600 -24.60 -11.16 -29.91
C LYS A 600 -25.36 -9.86 -30.20
N GLN A 601 -26.21 -9.85 -31.23
CA GLN A 601 -27.14 -8.75 -31.53
C GLN A 601 -28.20 -8.60 -30.44
N LEU A 602 -28.71 -9.71 -29.91
CA LEU A 602 -29.59 -9.70 -28.75
C LEU A 602 -28.90 -9.03 -27.56
N TYR A 603 -27.65 -9.43 -27.25
CA TYR A 603 -26.87 -8.85 -26.17
C TYR A 603 -26.60 -7.36 -26.36
N LEU A 604 -26.26 -6.92 -27.58
CA LEU A 604 -26.07 -5.50 -27.91
C LEU A 604 -27.35 -4.70 -27.61
N LEU A 605 -28.49 -5.16 -28.11
CA LEU A 605 -29.77 -4.50 -27.89
C LEU A 605 -30.16 -4.51 -26.40
N GLU A 606 -29.95 -5.61 -25.69
CA GLU A 606 -30.35 -5.72 -24.28
C GLU A 606 -29.43 -4.91 -23.35
N ASN A 607 -28.11 -5.02 -23.51
CA ASN A 607 -27.11 -4.59 -22.52
C ASN A 607 -26.31 -3.34 -22.93
N ILE A 608 -26.13 -3.09 -24.23
CA ILE A 608 -25.32 -1.95 -24.73
C ILE A 608 -26.23 -0.76 -25.06
N CYS A 609 -27.38 -0.99 -25.68
CA CYS A 609 -28.33 0.07 -26.02
C CYS A 609 -29.14 0.57 -24.80
N ASP A 610 -28.47 0.90 -23.69
CA ASP A 610 -29.07 1.56 -22.54
C ASP A 610 -29.22 3.08 -22.75
N LEU A 611 -29.93 3.77 -21.85
CA LEU A 611 -30.21 5.20 -22.03
C LEU A 611 -28.94 6.08 -22.05
N ASN A 612 -27.84 5.67 -21.41
CA ASN A 612 -26.60 6.44 -21.37
C ASN A 612 -25.88 6.35 -22.72
N VAL A 613 -25.80 5.15 -23.30
CA VAL A 613 -25.22 4.96 -24.64
C VAL A 613 -26.11 5.57 -25.72
N LEU A 614 -27.44 5.46 -25.60
CA LEU A 614 -28.35 6.07 -26.56
C LEU A 614 -28.31 7.61 -26.52
N GLU A 615 -27.92 8.23 -25.41
CA GLU A 615 -27.77 9.68 -25.31
C GLU A 615 -26.70 10.23 -26.26
N GLY A 616 -25.65 9.46 -26.53
CA GLY A 616 -24.62 9.83 -27.50
C GLY A 616 -25.03 9.68 -28.96
N LEU A 617 -26.19 9.06 -29.26
CA LEU A 617 -26.72 8.97 -30.62
C LEU A 617 -27.55 10.22 -30.97
N ARG A 618 -27.63 10.55 -32.26
CA ARG A 618 -28.32 11.75 -32.76
C ARG A 618 -29.85 11.61 -32.73
N TYR A 619 -30.46 11.84 -31.56
CA TYR A 619 -31.91 11.94 -31.40
C TYR A 619 -32.41 13.39 -31.50
N LYS A 620 -33.66 13.58 -31.96
CA LYS A 620 -34.30 14.90 -32.06
C LYS A 620 -34.78 15.42 -30.71
N SER A 621 -35.12 14.53 -29.78
CA SER A 621 -35.54 14.85 -28.42
C SER A 621 -35.23 13.72 -27.43
N GLU A 622 -35.18 14.04 -26.14
CA GLU A 622 -35.10 13.06 -25.04
C GLU A 622 -36.23 12.01 -25.10
N ASN A 623 -37.43 12.41 -25.51
CA ASN A 623 -38.57 11.50 -25.63
C ASN A 623 -38.36 10.47 -26.75
N ASP A 624 -37.72 10.86 -27.85
CA ASP A 624 -37.43 9.93 -28.96
C ASP A 624 -36.44 8.84 -28.54
N LYS A 625 -35.43 9.20 -27.71
CA LYS A 625 -34.47 8.26 -27.11
C LYS A 625 -35.17 7.22 -26.23
N VAL A 626 -36.04 7.68 -25.34
CA VAL A 626 -36.79 6.78 -24.44
C VAL A 626 -37.74 5.88 -25.24
N LEU A 627 -38.43 6.44 -26.23
CA LEU A 627 -39.30 5.67 -27.14
C LEU A 627 -38.50 4.62 -27.92
N ASP A 628 -37.29 4.96 -28.39
CA ASP A 628 -36.43 4.00 -29.08
C ASP A 628 -36.02 2.85 -28.15
N ARG A 629 -35.61 3.15 -26.91
CA ARG A 629 -35.32 2.11 -25.91
C ARG A 629 -36.52 1.22 -25.63
N VAL A 630 -37.71 1.79 -25.53
CA VAL A 630 -38.95 1.01 -25.33
C VAL A 630 -39.20 0.08 -26.52
N LYS A 631 -39.00 0.55 -27.75
CA LYS A 631 -39.13 -0.29 -28.96
C LYS A 631 -38.08 -1.39 -29.01
N VAL A 632 -36.82 -1.09 -28.66
CA VAL A 632 -35.75 -2.09 -28.52
C VAL A 632 -36.20 -3.18 -27.55
N LEU A 633 -36.64 -2.81 -26.34
CA LEU A 633 -37.10 -3.79 -25.34
C LEU A 633 -38.34 -4.56 -25.79
N ALA A 634 -39.26 -3.93 -26.52
CA ALA A 634 -40.44 -4.59 -27.06
C ALA A 634 -40.08 -5.62 -28.15
N ASN A 635 -39.03 -5.37 -28.94
CA ASN A 635 -38.53 -6.32 -29.95
C ASN A 635 -37.78 -7.51 -29.36
N LEU A 636 -37.46 -7.48 -28.06
CA LEU A 636 -36.79 -8.57 -27.33
C LEU A 636 -37.77 -9.50 -26.60
N LEU A 637 -39.06 -9.13 -26.51
CA LEU A 637 -40.17 -9.94 -25.98
C LEU A 637 -40.77 -10.80 -27.09
#